data_AF-A0A1I6RS71-F1
#
_entry.id   AF-A0A1I6RS71-F1
#
_cell.length_a   1.000
_cell.length_b   1.000
_cell.length_c   1.000
_cell.angle_alpha   90.00
_cell.angle_beta   90.00
_cell.angle_gamma   90.00
#
_symmetry.space_group_name_H-M   'P 1'
#
loop_
_entity.id
_entity.type
_entity.pdbx_description
1 polymer ?
#
loop_
_entity_poly.entity_id
_entity_poly.type
_entity_poly.pdbx_seq_one_letter_code
_entity_poly.pdbx_strand_id
1 'polypeptide(L)'
;MWKLYSPNRAVSLTVFENSEKELEYAVERNGQTVIEQSKLGFESDLENFTKAFRFVKEARVVVDETYSIPAGKKAVYGNHANEMTLEFERGAYTFVLCARAYDDGAAFRYQVLSDAEIPMKVIREATNFTLAEAYDDLWLQHLTSSYEATYDHTGWEDKEGRDYGMPSLFHADNGGWVMITEAEVYNTDGSYCSCHLRGAGKRTLSLEFAPEELGSPLSCKLPFSSPWRVIVVTDDLNEMVNTTINYNLNPPSTMEDTSWIKPGRCLWAWWEYMNSAQLYTEQKRYVDFAAGIGFEGLTVDADWDMTWLKELCDYAHSKGIVVWLWSAMQYIDTPEKAQEKIPLWASCGVDGLKVDFFQNDSQHTMWQYEMIANVMTEHRLMINFHGATKCMGEGRTWPNFMTAEGILGLEHYMWSGLPDAQHNCTVPFTRNVVGPMDYTPTGFSNKNRNTTLAHQMALSVVYESGASHIAASIYYLEAWRGTDFLRRMKPVYDEVKVLSGFPGHHAAIMRRSQEEWLIGCITNEAMIVRLKMDFLPEGEFEAEIYEDDSSGEMMKVKRRKVTSADVIELPLLKSGGAGIYIAQEISGLPKGICSGYMSEARTEYVALAGKTLQGSEPVVYENEQEAVLLNGSIVFAVKTTDSPQTLRLFYAAKEPWTMRVSDGINKVDMDMPQSGSDKIFLAKDVVFPFVGGESALIIERIAGVVPALEKIHIIDNKPQQELYIPVGKGSLSGGAEFVLDAAGMEKVTGLGNGGELKFDHIMLPKDGYYLMRFDYCAGESRDLSVELNGGAHTYRTNLHNTAGWGFPSWDIKDQREIRIWMQAGNNTLRLYNDEGRAVHIYGFAIIADE
;
A
#
# COMPACT_ATOMS: atom_id res chain seq x y z
N MET A 1 -13.75 -39.06 24.12
CA MET A 1 -13.37 -37.69 24.52
C MET A 1 -11.86 -37.65 24.58
N TRP A 2 -11.25 -36.71 23.86
CA TRP A 2 -9.80 -36.51 23.81
C TRP A 2 -9.53 -35.03 24.08
N LYS A 3 -8.71 -34.73 25.11
CA LYS A 3 -8.42 -33.35 25.52
C LYS A 3 -6.94 -33.02 25.32
N LEU A 4 -6.68 -31.89 24.68
CA LEU A 4 -5.37 -31.33 24.39
C LEU A 4 -5.22 -29.99 25.12
N TYR A 5 -4.17 -29.85 25.91
CA TYR A 5 -3.83 -28.59 26.58
C TYR A 5 -2.69 -27.91 25.83
N SER A 6 -2.71 -26.59 25.77
CA SER A 6 -1.54 -25.75 25.44
C SER A 6 -0.38 -26.00 26.40
N PRO A 7 0.86 -25.63 26.02
CA PRO A 7 2.03 -25.77 26.89
C PRO A 7 1.87 -25.13 28.29
N ASN A 8 1.32 -23.92 28.37
CA ASN A 8 1.04 -23.25 29.66
C ASN A 8 -0.29 -23.69 30.31
N ARG A 9 -1.07 -24.53 29.62
CA ARG A 9 -2.38 -25.05 30.00
C ARG A 9 -3.49 -24.00 30.12
N ALA A 10 -3.29 -22.79 29.62
CA ALA A 10 -4.31 -21.75 29.55
C ALA A 10 -5.39 -22.14 28.55
N VAL A 11 -5.02 -22.52 27.33
CA VAL A 11 -5.96 -22.98 26.30
C VAL A 11 -6.08 -24.51 26.31
N SER A 12 -7.28 -25.03 26.06
CA SER A 12 -7.50 -26.45 25.76
C SER A 12 -8.52 -26.66 24.64
N LEU A 13 -8.24 -27.64 23.78
CA LEU A 13 -9.15 -28.14 22.75
C LEU A 13 -9.60 -29.56 23.14
N THR A 14 -10.91 -29.78 23.17
CA THR A 14 -11.50 -31.08 23.48
C THR A 14 -12.27 -31.61 22.29
N VAL A 15 -11.99 -32.84 21.86
CA VAL A 15 -12.72 -33.56 20.82
C VAL A 15 -13.66 -34.58 21.45
N PHE A 16 -14.90 -34.59 21.01
CA PHE A 16 -15.96 -35.48 21.44
C PHE A 16 -16.39 -36.40 20.28
N GLU A 17 -16.88 -37.58 20.62
CA GLU A 17 -17.60 -38.43 19.70
C GLU A 17 -19.01 -38.58 20.27
N ASN A 18 -20.03 -38.17 19.51
CA ASN A 18 -21.42 -38.25 19.96
C ASN A 18 -21.98 -39.68 19.78
N SER A 19 -23.23 -39.90 20.20
CA SER A 19 -23.87 -41.22 20.09
C SER A 19 -24.05 -41.71 18.65
N GLU A 20 -24.01 -40.80 17.68
CA GLU A 20 -24.13 -41.07 16.24
C GLU A 20 -22.76 -41.25 15.55
N LYS A 21 -21.67 -41.32 16.33
CA LYS A 21 -20.29 -41.44 15.83
C LYS A 21 -19.85 -40.24 14.98
N GLU A 22 -20.40 -39.07 15.25
CA GLU A 22 -19.93 -37.79 14.70
C GLU A 22 -18.90 -37.17 15.66
N LEU A 23 -17.94 -36.44 15.09
CA LEU A 23 -16.93 -35.73 15.87
C LEU A 23 -17.36 -34.28 16.09
N GLU A 24 -17.20 -33.82 17.32
CA GLU A 24 -17.41 -32.45 17.74
C GLU A 24 -16.18 -31.93 18.48
N TYR A 25 -16.01 -30.63 18.58
CA TYR A 25 -14.96 -30.02 19.39
C TYR A 25 -15.48 -28.87 20.24
N ALA A 26 -14.73 -28.54 21.29
CA ALA A 26 -14.91 -27.33 22.10
C ALA A 26 -13.55 -26.75 22.46
N VAL A 27 -13.50 -25.44 22.69
CA VAL A 27 -12.28 -24.72 23.11
C VAL A 27 -12.56 -23.99 24.41
N GLU A 28 -11.63 -24.10 25.35
CA GLU A 28 -11.66 -23.39 26.64
C GLU A 28 -10.37 -22.57 26.81
N ARG A 29 -10.48 -21.40 27.47
CA ARG A 29 -9.34 -20.66 28.01
C ARG A 29 -9.51 -20.48 29.51
N ASN A 30 -8.51 -20.84 30.30
CA ASN A 30 -8.51 -20.80 31.76
C ASN A 30 -9.75 -21.50 32.38
N GLY A 31 -10.22 -22.57 31.74
CA GLY A 31 -11.41 -23.33 32.14
C GLY A 31 -12.75 -22.68 31.81
N GLN A 32 -12.78 -21.53 31.13
CA GLN A 32 -13.99 -20.91 30.60
C GLN A 32 -14.20 -21.36 29.14
N THR A 33 -15.42 -21.77 28.81
CA THR A 33 -15.81 -22.13 27.43
C THR A 33 -15.75 -20.91 26.52
N VAL A 34 -15.14 -21.09 25.37
CA VAL A 34 -14.96 -20.06 24.34
C VAL A 34 -15.71 -20.46 23.07
N ILE A 35 -15.43 -21.69 22.61
CA ILE A 35 -16.19 -22.36 21.56
C ILE A 35 -16.93 -23.52 22.22
N GLU A 36 -18.25 -23.51 22.14
CA GLU A 36 -19.14 -24.60 22.54
C GLU A 36 -19.01 -25.79 21.58
N GLN A 37 -19.72 -26.89 21.88
CA GLN A 37 -19.69 -28.09 21.06
C GLN A 37 -20.08 -27.77 19.60
N SER A 38 -19.08 -27.88 18.73
CA SER A 38 -19.12 -27.50 17.33
C SER A 38 -18.71 -28.68 16.46
N LYS A 39 -19.26 -28.78 15.25
CA LYS A 39 -19.11 -29.92 14.35
C LYS A 39 -17.73 -29.96 13.69
N LEU A 40 -17.27 -31.16 13.38
CA LEU A 40 -16.08 -31.45 12.58
C LEU A 40 -16.40 -32.34 11.37
N GLY A 41 -15.50 -32.35 10.41
CA GLY A 41 -15.48 -33.28 9.28
C GLY A 41 -15.88 -32.65 7.95
N PHE A 42 -15.85 -33.46 6.89
CA PHE A 42 -16.20 -33.04 5.54
C PHE A 42 -16.83 -34.18 4.73
N GLU A 43 -17.52 -33.84 3.65
CA GLU A 43 -18.11 -34.78 2.70
C GLU A 43 -17.31 -34.79 1.41
N SER A 44 -17.07 -35.98 0.84
CA SER A 44 -16.41 -36.15 -0.45
C SER A 44 -17.16 -37.12 -1.36
N ASP A 45 -16.76 -37.19 -2.62
CA ASP A 45 -17.25 -38.20 -3.57
C ASP A 45 -16.73 -39.63 -3.29
N LEU A 46 -15.67 -39.76 -2.48
CA LEU A 46 -15.14 -41.06 -2.05
C LEU A 46 -15.84 -41.61 -0.82
N GLU A 47 -16.11 -40.77 0.18
CA GLU A 47 -16.74 -41.15 1.45
C GLU A 47 -17.24 -39.90 2.21
N ASN A 48 -18.22 -40.10 3.11
CA ASN A 48 -18.68 -39.06 4.04
C ASN A 48 -17.85 -39.14 5.34
N PHE A 49 -16.95 -38.18 5.54
CA PHE A 49 -16.10 -38.03 6.73
C PHE A 49 -16.70 -37.07 7.77
N THR A 50 -18.01 -37.16 8.05
CA THR A 50 -18.65 -36.42 9.16
C THR A 50 -19.14 -37.33 10.27
N LYS A 51 -19.21 -38.66 10.02
CA LYS A 51 -19.84 -39.62 10.92
C LYS A 51 -19.30 -41.03 10.74
N ALA A 52 -19.75 -41.96 11.59
CA ALA A 52 -19.41 -43.38 11.53
C ALA A 52 -17.90 -43.65 11.59
N PHE A 53 -17.18 -42.84 12.38
CA PHE A 53 -15.77 -43.04 12.64
C PHE A 53 -15.52 -44.23 13.56
N ARG A 54 -14.44 -44.98 13.28
CA ARG A 54 -13.89 -45.99 14.17
C ARG A 54 -12.50 -45.58 14.60
N PHE A 55 -12.36 -45.14 15.85
CA PHE A 55 -11.06 -44.75 16.40
C PHE A 55 -10.02 -45.86 16.30
N VAL A 56 -8.82 -45.51 15.83
CA VAL A 56 -7.67 -46.41 15.65
C VAL A 56 -6.60 -46.11 16.70
N LYS A 57 -6.05 -44.91 16.68
CA LYS A 57 -4.97 -44.49 17.60
C LYS A 57 -4.96 -42.98 17.80
N GLU A 58 -4.33 -42.59 18.90
CA GLU A 58 -3.97 -41.22 19.23
C GLU A 58 -2.45 -41.13 19.26
N ALA A 59 -1.91 -40.03 18.75
CA ALA A 59 -0.52 -39.65 18.98
C ALA A 59 -0.45 -38.19 19.43
N ARG A 60 0.58 -37.87 20.20
CA ARG A 60 0.84 -36.51 20.69
C ARG A 60 2.30 -36.17 20.49
N VAL A 61 2.56 -34.94 20.08
CA VAL A 61 3.91 -34.38 19.96
C VAL A 61 3.92 -32.97 20.53
N VAL A 62 5.10 -32.53 20.95
CA VAL A 62 5.36 -31.13 21.28
C VAL A 62 6.02 -30.51 20.06
N VAL A 63 5.46 -29.42 19.58
CA VAL A 63 6.07 -28.54 18.57
C VAL A 63 6.81 -27.47 19.34
N ASP A 64 8.10 -27.31 19.09
CA ASP A 64 8.96 -26.31 19.72
C ASP A 64 10.07 -25.93 18.74
N GLU A 65 9.89 -24.79 18.07
CA GLU A 65 10.87 -24.22 17.16
C GLU A 65 10.79 -22.69 17.15
N THR A 66 11.85 -22.07 16.66
CA THR A 66 11.91 -20.62 16.43
C THR A 66 12.41 -20.33 15.03
N TYR A 67 11.88 -19.29 14.40
CA TYR A 67 12.33 -18.81 13.09
C TYR A 67 12.21 -17.28 13.00
N SER A 68 12.77 -16.72 11.94
CA SER A 68 12.70 -15.30 11.63
C SER A 68 12.29 -15.11 10.17
N ILE A 69 11.59 -14.03 9.89
CA ILE A 69 11.26 -13.59 8.52
C ILE A 69 11.80 -12.16 8.32
N PRO A 70 12.16 -11.76 7.08
CA PRO A 70 12.78 -10.45 6.81
C PRO A 70 11.89 -9.25 7.14
N ALA A 71 10.57 -9.40 7.03
CA ALA A 71 9.58 -8.38 7.36
C ALA A 71 8.44 -8.99 8.16
N GLY A 72 8.04 -8.30 9.23
CA GLY A 72 6.90 -8.68 10.06
C GLY A 72 6.85 -7.92 11.37
N LYS A 73 5.86 -8.26 12.21
CA LYS A 73 5.67 -7.67 13.54
C LYS A 73 6.72 -8.02 14.60
N LYS A 74 7.58 -9.01 14.35
CA LYS A 74 8.58 -9.50 15.32
C LYS A 74 9.88 -9.91 14.66
N ALA A 75 11.00 -9.76 15.37
CA ALA A 75 12.28 -10.31 14.93
C ALA A 75 12.33 -11.85 14.99
N VAL A 76 11.66 -12.45 15.98
CA VAL A 76 11.66 -13.90 16.21
C VAL A 76 10.23 -14.38 16.44
N TYR A 77 9.86 -15.41 15.67
CA TYR A 77 8.60 -16.13 15.76
C TYR A 77 8.84 -17.43 16.53
N GLY A 78 8.08 -17.64 17.61
CA GLY A 78 8.09 -18.88 18.37
C GLY A 78 6.90 -19.75 17.99
N ASN A 79 7.18 -20.99 17.57
CA ASN A 79 6.17 -22.01 17.32
C ASN A 79 6.24 -23.05 18.44
N HIS A 80 5.44 -22.81 19.48
CA HIS A 80 5.37 -23.67 20.66
C HIS A 80 3.93 -24.12 20.90
N ALA A 81 3.67 -25.40 20.69
CA ALA A 81 2.33 -25.99 20.82
C ALA A 81 2.42 -27.45 21.26
N ASN A 82 1.34 -27.93 21.86
CA ASN A 82 1.08 -29.37 21.91
C ASN A 82 0.20 -29.74 20.72
N GLU A 83 0.53 -30.83 20.04
CA GLU A 83 -0.23 -31.39 18.93
C GLU A 83 -0.82 -32.75 19.31
N MET A 84 -2.02 -33.02 18.84
CA MET A 84 -2.72 -34.29 18.96
C MET A 84 -3.25 -34.71 17.59
N THR A 85 -2.90 -35.93 17.16
CA THR A 85 -3.47 -36.56 15.97
C THR A 85 -4.38 -37.71 16.40
N LEU A 86 -5.63 -37.68 15.96
CA LEU A 86 -6.59 -38.75 16.17
C LEU A 86 -6.86 -39.45 14.83
N GLU A 87 -6.45 -40.71 14.73
CA GLU A 87 -6.64 -41.54 13.54
C GLU A 87 -7.91 -42.37 13.67
N PHE A 88 -8.73 -42.36 12.62
CA PHE A 88 -9.99 -43.08 12.52
C PHE A 88 -10.05 -43.84 11.19
N GLU A 89 -10.65 -45.02 11.23
CA GLU A 89 -11.12 -45.67 10.02
C GLU A 89 -12.49 -45.14 9.64
N ARG A 90 -12.66 -44.88 8.35
CA ARG A 90 -13.94 -44.53 7.74
C ARG A 90 -14.04 -45.19 6.36
N GLY A 91 -14.87 -46.23 6.28
CA GLY A 91 -14.98 -47.04 5.06
C GLY A 91 -13.66 -47.73 4.74
N ALA A 92 -13.13 -47.48 3.54
CA ALA A 92 -11.82 -47.99 3.11
C ALA A 92 -10.65 -47.02 3.40
N TYR A 93 -10.93 -45.87 4.02
CA TYR A 93 -9.97 -44.78 4.16
C TYR A 93 -9.58 -44.54 5.61
N THR A 94 -8.37 -44.02 5.81
CA THR A 94 -7.87 -43.58 7.10
C THR A 94 -7.99 -42.07 7.19
N PHE A 95 -8.89 -41.59 8.05
CA PHE A 95 -9.11 -40.18 8.36
C PHE A 95 -8.29 -39.78 9.60
N VAL A 96 -7.67 -38.60 9.55
CA VAL A 96 -6.91 -38.05 10.68
C VAL A 96 -7.42 -36.65 10.99
N LEU A 97 -7.78 -36.42 12.25
CA LEU A 97 -7.93 -35.08 12.81
C LEU A 97 -6.62 -34.68 13.46
N CYS A 98 -5.98 -33.64 12.96
CA CYS A 98 -4.79 -33.04 13.57
C CYS A 98 -5.17 -31.75 14.28
N ALA A 99 -4.90 -31.65 15.57
CA ALA A 99 -5.21 -30.49 16.39
C ALA A 99 -3.97 -29.97 17.11
N ARG A 100 -3.80 -28.65 17.19
CA ARG A 100 -2.76 -27.95 17.96
C ARG A 100 -3.38 -27.02 18.99
N ALA A 101 -2.79 -26.97 20.18
CA ALA A 101 -3.10 -25.98 21.20
C ALA A 101 -1.84 -25.15 21.50
N TYR A 102 -1.95 -23.85 21.23
CA TYR A 102 -0.97 -22.80 21.53
C TYR A 102 -1.41 -22.07 22.81
N ASP A 103 -0.50 -21.35 23.45
CA ASP A 103 -0.81 -20.58 24.65
C ASP A 103 -1.85 -19.47 24.41
N ASP A 104 -1.98 -19.03 23.15
CA ASP A 104 -2.88 -17.97 22.66
C ASP A 104 -3.97 -18.49 21.70
N GLY A 105 -4.18 -19.80 21.58
CA GLY A 105 -5.27 -20.31 20.74
C GLY A 105 -5.21 -21.80 20.42
N ALA A 106 -6.10 -22.24 19.54
CA ALA A 106 -6.16 -23.61 19.05
C ALA A 106 -6.37 -23.63 17.54
N ALA A 107 -5.91 -24.70 16.90
CA ALA A 107 -6.11 -24.92 15.48
C ALA A 107 -6.33 -26.40 15.18
N PHE A 108 -7.02 -26.71 14.09
CA PHE A 108 -7.16 -28.08 13.62
C PHE A 108 -7.27 -28.16 12.09
N ARG A 109 -6.94 -29.33 11.53
CA ARG A 109 -7.15 -29.67 10.12
C ARG A 109 -7.51 -31.15 9.94
N TYR A 110 -8.04 -31.48 8.78
CA TYR A 110 -8.37 -32.85 8.38
C TYR A 110 -7.32 -33.41 7.44
N GLN A 111 -7.04 -34.70 7.54
CA GLN A 111 -6.24 -35.42 6.56
C GLN A 111 -6.90 -36.75 6.19
N VAL A 112 -6.67 -37.20 4.97
CA VAL A 112 -7.02 -38.55 4.54
C VAL A 112 -5.76 -39.19 3.97
N LEU A 113 -5.30 -40.25 4.64
CA LEU A 113 -4.06 -40.94 4.30
C LEU A 113 -4.29 -41.89 3.13
N SER A 114 -3.29 -42.00 2.26
CA SER A 114 -3.25 -42.95 1.16
C SER A 114 -1.80 -43.16 0.72
N ASP A 115 -1.45 -44.39 0.35
CA ASP A 115 -0.16 -44.72 -0.26
C ASP A 115 -0.14 -44.43 -1.78
N ALA A 116 -1.30 -44.07 -2.35
CA ALA A 116 -1.47 -43.79 -3.77
C ALA A 116 -2.16 -42.44 -3.99
N GLU A 117 -1.86 -41.82 -5.13
CA GLU A 117 -2.61 -40.65 -5.58
C GLU A 117 -3.98 -41.05 -6.13
N ILE A 118 -5.05 -40.58 -5.48
CA ILE A 118 -6.43 -40.89 -5.85
C ILE A 118 -7.19 -39.59 -6.01
N PRO A 119 -7.73 -39.25 -7.19
CA PRO A 119 -8.59 -38.08 -7.37
C PRO A 119 -9.77 -38.11 -6.39
N MET A 120 -10.04 -36.98 -5.75
CA MET A 120 -11.14 -36.81 -4.79
C MET A 120 -11.78 -35.45 -5.02
N LYS A 121 -13.08 -35.36 -4.76
CA LYS A 121 -13.80 -34.08 -4.71
C LYS A 121 -14.34 -33.84 -3.32
N VAL A 122 -13.98 -32.72 -2.71
CA VAL A 122 -14.57 -32.28 -1.45
C VAL A 122 -15.87 -31.55 -1.78
N ILE A 123 -17.00 -32.13 -1.36
CA ILE A 123 -18.35 -31.64 -1.64
C ILE A 123 -18.70 -30.51 -0.69
N ARG A 124 -18.38 -30.64 0.60
CA ARG A 124 -18.72 -29.67 1.64
C ARG A 124 -17.90 -29.93 2.90
N GLU A 125 -17.55 -28.87 3.63
CA GLU A 125 -17.01 -28.98 4.99
C GLU A 125 -18.13 -28.80 6.03
N ALA A 126 -18.14 -29.61 7.08
CA ALA A 126 -19.14 -29.57 8.15
C ALA A 126 -18.74 -28.69 9.35
N THR A 127 -17.54 -28.14 9.32
CA THR A 127 -16.99 -27.29 10.38
C THR A 127 -17.91 -26.11 10.68
N ASN A 128 -18.19 -25.91 11.96
CA ASN A 128 -18.80 -24.67 12.45
C ASN A 128 -18.12 -24.21 13.75
N PHE A 129 -18.52 -23.03 14.20
CA PHE A 129 -18.00 -22.35 15.38
C PHE A 129 -19.18 -21.80 16.16
N THR A 130 -19.58 -22.49 17.23
CA THR A 130 -20.60 -22.00 18.17
C THR A 130 -19.90 -21.26 19.30
N LEU A 131 -20.03 -19.94 19.31
CA LEU A 131 -19.43 -19.08 20.33
C LEU A 131 -20.22 -19.20 21.64
N ALA A 132 -19.51 -19.19 22.78
CA ALA A 132 -20.15 -19.16 24.08
C ALA A 132 -20.99 -17.89 24.28
N GLU A 133 -22.06 -17.99 25.08
CA GLU A 133 -23.04 -16.89 25.30
C GLU A 133 -22.42 -15.56 25.72
N ALA A 134 -21.26 -15.58 26.39
CA ALA A 134 -20.58 -14.36 26.82
C ALA A 134 -20.05 -13.49 25.66
N TYR A 135 -19.83 -14.05 24.47
CA TYR A 135 -19.30 -13.36 23.29
C TYR A 135 -20.42 -12.74 22.46
N ASP A 136 -20.98 -11.64 22.95
CA ASP A 136 -22.09 -10.91 22.31
C ASP A 136 -21.65 -9.65 21.56
N ASP A 137 -20.37 -9.29 21.61
CA ASP A 137 -19.81 -8.16 20.88
C ASP A 137 -18.96 -8.63 19.69
N LEU A 138 -19.31 -8.20 18.47
CA LEU A 138 -18.76 -8.73 17.23
C LEU A 138 -18.22 -7.64 16.31
N TRP A 139 -17.11 -7.94 15.62
CA TRP A 139 -16.62 -7.20 14.46
C TRP A 139 -16.54 -8.15 13.27
N LEU A 140 -17.56 -8.06 12.40
CA LEU A 140 -17.68 -8.90 11.21
C LEU A 140 -17.61 -8.05 9.96
N GLN A 141 -16.87 -8.50 8.95
CA GLN A 141 -16.85 -7.88 7.64
C GLN A 141 -17.81 -8.64 6.72
N HIS A 142 -18.71 -7.93 6.05
CA HIS A 142 -19.50 -8.54 4.98
C HIS A 142 -18.59 -9.07 3.87
N LEU A 143 -18.86 -10.29 3.39
CA LEU A 143 -18.04 -10.87 2.34
C LEU A 143 -18.11 -10.04 1.06
N THR A 144 -16.94 -9.63 0.57
CA THR A 144 -16.74 -8.99 -0.73
C THR A 144 -15.57 -9.67 -1.42
N SER A 145 -15.57 -9.72 -2.75
CA SER A 145 -14.55 -10.46 -3.49
C SER A 145 -13.15 -9.84 -3.40
N SER A 146 -13.05 -8.55 -3.07
CA SER A 146 -11.79 -7.83 -2.83
C SER A 146 -11.41 -7.67 -1.36
N TYR A 147 -12.28 -8.09 -0.42
CA TYR A 147 -12.13 -7.82 1.02
C TYR A 147 -12.06 -6.32 1.38
N GLU A 148 -12.52 -5.44 0.49
CA GLU A 148 -12.56 -3.98 0.67
C GLU A 148 -13.88 -3.53 1.30
N ALA A 149 -14.12 -3.97 2.54
CA ALA A 149 -15.30 -3.58 3.30
C ALA A 149 -14.97 -3.23 4.75
N THR A 150 -15.86 -2.50 5.41
CA THR A 150 -15.77 -2.21 6.84
C THR A 150 -16.05 -3.45 7.69
N TYR A 151 -15.50 -3.45 8.90
CA TYR A 151 -15.90 -4.36 9.96
C TYR A 151 -17.01 -3.71 10.79
N ASP A 152 -18.19 -4.32 10.78
CA ASP A 152 -19.35 -3.79 11.48
C ASP A 152 -19.33 -4.25 12.93
N HIS A 153 -19.42 -3.28 13.85
CA HIS A 153 -19.55 -3.51 15.29
C HIS A 153 -21.02 -3.80 15.62
N THR A 154 -21.34 -5.02 16.06
CA THR A 154 -22.73 -5.52 16.11
C THR A 154 -22.92 -6.64 17.14
N GLY A 155 -24.17 -7.02 17.41
CA GLY A 155 -24.54 -8.24 18.13
C GLY A 155 -24.98 -9.37 17.19
N TRP A 156 -25.53 -10.45 17.75
CA TRP A 156 -25.97 -11.63 16.99
C TRP A 156 -27.30 -11.47 16.23
N GLU A 157 -27.96 -10.34 16.35
CA GLU A 157 -29.19 -10.03 15.62
C GLU A 157 -28.98 -10.08 14.10
N ASP A 158 -29.95 -10.66 13.39
CA ASP A 158 -30.02 -10.72 11.92
C ASP A 158 -28.79 -11.33 11.22
N LYS A 159 -28.02 -12.19 11.90
CA LYS A 159 -26.82 -12.83 11.33
C LYS A 159 -27.09 -14.10 10.52
N GLU A 160 -28.20 -14.78 10.77
CA GLU A 160 -28.53 -16.06 10.11
C GLU A 160 -28.65 -15.91 8.59
N GLY A 161 -27.96 -16.78 7.85
CA GLY A 161 -27.94 -16.80 6.38
C GLY A 161 -27.09 -15.72 5.71
N ARG A 162 -26.35 -14.91 6.47
CA ARG A 162 -25.42 -13.90 5.92
C ARG A 162 -23.99 -14.41 5.90
N ASP A 163 -23.22 -13.94 4.92
CA ASP A 163 -21.84 -14.33 4.65
C ASP A 163 -20.86 -13.24 5.11
N TYR A 164 -19.79 -13.68 5.75
CA TYR A 164 -18.77 -12.83 6.37
C TYR A 164 -17.36 -13.28 5.98
N GLY A 165 -16.52 -12.32 5.64
CA GLY A 165 -15.09 -12.52 5.45
C GLY A 165 -14.38 -12.83 6.77
N MET A 166 -13.24 -13.52 6.67
CA MET A 166 -12.32 -13.72 7.79
C MET A 166 -11.14 -12.73 7.71
N PRO A 167 -10.47 -12.39 8.83
CA PRO A 167 -10.73 -12.84 10.18
C PRO A 167 -12.01 -12.22 10.77
N SER A 168 -12.70 -12.92 11.65
CA SER A 168 -13.84 -12.42 12.44
C SER A 168 -13.46 -12.32 13.91
N LEU A 169 -13.75 -11.18 14.56
CA LEU A 169 -13.36 -10.89 15.94
C LEU A 169 -14.59 -10.82 16.87
N PHE A 170 -14.45 -11.36 18.07
CA PHE A 170 -15.49 -11.41 19.09
C PHE A 170 -14.91 -11.01 20.44
N HIS A 171 -15.69 -10.31 21.25
CA HIS A 171 -15.32 -9.92 22.61
C HIS A 171 -16.41 -10.33 23.59
N ALA A 172 -15.97 -10.80 24.75
CA ALA A 172 -16.85 -11.14 25.85
C ALA A 172 -16.91 -10.01 26.88
N ASP A 173 -18.07 -9.81 27.53
CA ASP A 173 -18.25 -8.80 28.57
C ASP A 173 -17.26 -8.93 29.75
N ASN A 174 -16.72 -10.14 29.95
CA ASN A 174 -15.73 -10.43 30.99
C ASN A 174 -14.27 -10.14 30.56
N GLY A 175 -14.04 -9.65 29.33
CA GLY A 175 -12.76 -9.17 28.82
C GLY A 175 -12.05 -10.08 27.81
N GLY A 176 -12.51 -11.32 27.59
CA GLY A 176 -11.87 -12.26 26.67
C GLY A 176 -12.09 -11.94 25.20
N TRP A 177 -11.11 -12.24 24.35
CA TRP A 177 -11.16 -12.02 22.90
C TRP A 177 -11.01 -13.32 22.12
N VAL A 178 -11.77 -13.45 21.03
CA VAL A 178 -11.68 -14.57 20.08
C VAL A 178 -11.54 -14.05 18.68
N MET A 179 -10.65 -14.66 17.89
CA MET A 179 -10.59 -14.45 16.45
C MET A 179 -10.68 -15.79 15.72
N ILE A 180 -11.53 -15.85 14.69
CA ILE A 180 -11.65 -17.00 13.79
C ILE A 180 -11.04 -16.63 12.44
N THR A 181 -10.13 -17.47 11.96
CA THR A 181 -9.50 -17.36 10.64
C THR A 181 -9.05 -18.75 10.14
N GLU A 182 -8.27 -18.79 9.06
CA GLU A 182 -7.64 -20.00 8.53
C GLU A 182 -6.15 -19.78 8.21
N ALA A 183 -5.42 -20.87 7.96
CA ALA A 183 -3.99 -20.87 7.61
C ALA A 183 -3.65 -22.00 6.63
N GLU A 184 -2.54 -21.86 5.89
CA GLU A 184 -2.07 -22.85 4.89
C GLU A 184 -3.11 -23.09 3.77
N VAL A 185 -3.53 -22.02 3.09
CA VAL A 185 -4.47 -22.10 1.94
C VAL A 185 -3.73 -21.99 0.60
N TYR A 186 -2.88 -20.96 0.42
CA TYR A 186 -2.19 -20.71 -0.86
C TYR A 186 -1.26 -21.85 -1.26
N ASN A 187 -0.43 -22.33 -0.34
CA ASN A 187 0.68 -23.26 -0.54
C ASN A 187 0.24 -24.74 -0.51
N THR A 188 -0.86 -25.05 -1.20
CA THR A 188 -1.48 -26.38 -1.17
C THR A 188 -1.68 -26.99 -2.56
N ASP A 189 -0.94 -26.51 -3.57
CA ASP A 189 -1.04 -26.93 -4.98
C ASP A 189 -2.48 -26.82 -5.50
N GLY A 190 -3.17 -25.74 -5.12
CA GLY A 190 -4.58 -25.53 -5.48
C GLY A 190 -5.53 -26.59 -4.97
N SER A 191 -5.23 -27.27 -3.85
CA SER A 191 -6.09 -28.35 -3.34
C SER A 191 -7.33 -27.86 -2.58
N TYR A 192 -7.41 -26.57 -2.26
CA TYR A 192 -8.54 -25.95 -1.54
C TYR A 192 -8.80 -24.49 -1.98
N CYS A 193 -9.99 -23.97 -1.66
CA CYS A 193 -10.34 -22.55 -1.83
C CYS A 193 -10.19 -21.77 -0.51
N SER A 194 -10.11 -20.44 -0.59
CA SER A 194 -10.28 -19.58 0.60
C SER A 194 -11.75 -19.66 1.04
N CYS A 195 -11.97 -19.84 2.33
CA CYS A 195 -13.30 -20.02 2.90
C CYS A 195 -13.82 -18.73 3.53
N HIS A 196 -15.14 -18.71 3.75
CA HIS A 196 -15.84 -17.65 4.47
C HIS A 196 -16.75 -18.24 5.56
N LEU A 197 -17.33 -17.37 6.39
CA LEU A 197 -18.22 -17.75 7.48
C LEU A 197 -19.66 -17.37 7.14
N ARG A 198 -20.60 -18.30 7.38
CA ARG A 198 -22.04 -18.06 7.20
C ARG A 198 -22.78 -18.20 8.52
N GLY A 199 -23.63 -17.21 8.86
CA GLY A 199 -24.43 -17.28 10.07
C GLY A 199 -25.43 -18.43 10.06
N ALA A 200 -25.41 -19.26 11.12
CA ALA A 200 -26.25 -20.45 11.26
C ALA A 200 -27.22 -20.38 12.46
N GLY A 201 -27.38 -19.20 13.05
CA GLY A 201 -28.21 -18.97 14.23
C GLY A 201 -27.54 -19.45 15.54
N LYS A 202 -28.12 -19.10 16.70
CA LYS A 202 -27.61 -19.49 18.04
C LYS A 202 -26.10 -19.30 18.21
N ARG A 203 -25.60 -18.10 17.88
CA ARG A 203 -24.16 -17.76 17.98
C ARG A 203 -23.22 -18.69 17.20
N THR A 204 -23.74 -19.31 16.14
CA THR A 204 -23.00 -20.26 15.32
C THR A 204 -22.68 -19.67 13.95
N LEU A 205 -21.42 -19.83 13.54
CA LEU A 205 -20.94 -19.57 12.19
C LEU A 205 -20.51 -20.88 11.54
N SER A 206 -21.06 -21.22 10.38
CA SER A 206 -20.63 -22.36 9.56
C SER A 206 -19.53 -21.93 8.60
N LEU A 207 -18.58 -22.82 8.31
CA LEU A 207 -17.62 -22.60 7.24
C LEU A 207 -18.26 -22.92 5.88
N GLU A 208 -18.06 -22.05 4.90
CA GLU A 208 -18.55 -22.24 3.53
C GLU A 208 -17.40 -21.99 2.52
N PHE A 209 -17.45 -22.69 1.39
CA PHE A 209 -16.49 -22.51 0.29
C PHE A 209 -16.69 -21.17 -0.40
N ALA A 210 -15.67 -20.73 -1.14
CA ALA A 210 -15.72 -19.50 -1.93
C ALA A 210 -17.00 -19.43 -2.79
N PRO A 211 -17.75 -18.32 -2.78
CA PRO A 211 -18.94 -18.15 -3.63
C PRO A 211 -18.67 -18.40 -5.12
N GLU A 212 -17.44 -18.15 -5.57
CA GLU A 212 -16.96 -18.31 -6.94
C GLU A 212 -16.90 -19.77 -7.39
N GLU A 213 -16.97 -20.74 -6.48
CA GLU A 213 -17.13 -22.17 -6.83
C GLU A 213 -18.52 -22.48 -7.40
N LEU A 214 -19.51 -21.60 -7.17
CA LEU A 214 -20.90 -21.75 -7.65
C LEU A 214 -21.55 -23.08 -7.24
N GLY A 215 -21.18 -23.59 -6.05
CA GLY A 215 -21.65 -24.87 -5.52
C GLY A 215 -20.94 -26.10 -6.11
N SER A 216 -19.87 -25.92 -6.87
CA SER A 216 -19.03 -27.01 -7.37
C SER A 216 -18.18 -27.60 -6.24
N PRO A 217 -18.04 -28.94 -6.16
CA PRO A 217 -17.06 -29.57 -5.27
C PRO A 217 -15.62 -29.19 -5.63
N LEU A 218 -14.78 -29.01 -4.62
CA LEU A 218 -13.34 -28.72 -4.80
C LEU A 218 -12.61 -29.96 -5.31
N SER A 219 -11.79 -29.82 -6.35
CA SER A 219 -11.05 -30.93 -6.94
C SER A 219 -9.69 -31.10 -6.25
N CYS A 220 -9.42 -32.25 -5.66
CA CYS A 220 -8.17 -32.54 -4.97
C CYS A 220 -7.75 -34.00 -5.19
N LYS A 221 -6.77 -34.47 -4.43
CA LYS A 221 -6.30 -35.86 -4.46
C LYS A 221 -5.93 -36.34 -3.07
N LEU A 222 -6.05 -37.64 -2.84
CA LEU A 222 -5.38 -38.31 -1.73
C LEU A 222 -3.89 -38.50 -2.05
N PRO A 223 -2.98 -38.52 -1.05
CA PRO A 223 -3.22 -38.11 0.33
C PRO A 223 -3.63 -36.63 0.39
N PHE A 224 -4.61 -36.33 1.25
CA PHE A 224 -5.24 -35.01 1.33
C PHE A 224 -4.98 -34.38 2.70
N SER A 225 -4.81 -33.05 2.74
CA SER A 225 -4.91 -32.23 3.95
C SER A 225 -5.78 -31.01 3.65
N SER A 226 -6.75 -30.71 4.52
CA SER A 226 -7.43 -29.42 4.48
C SER A 226 -6.48 -28.32 5.00
N PRO A 227 -6.74 -27.05 4.68
CA PRO A 227 -6.16 -25.94 5.42
C PRO A 227 -6.53 -26.00 6.90
N TRP A 228 -5.81 -25.25 7.72
CA TRP A 228 -6.08 -25.16 9.15
C TRP A 228 -7.24 -24.21 9.44
N ARG A 229 -8.07 -24.59 10.40
CA ARG A 229 -9.05 -23.71 11.05
C ARG A 229 -8.41 -23.18 12.32
N VAL A 230 -8.41 -21.86 12.48
CA VAL A 230 -7.65 -21.17 13.53
C VAL A 230 -8.60 -20.40 14.44
N ILE A 231 -8.46 -20.62 15.74
CA ILE A 231 -9.21 -19.94 16.80
C ILE A 231 -8.19 -19.33 17.75
N VAL A 232 -7.92 -18.04 17.60
CA VAL A 232 -7.07 -17.28 18.52
C VAL A 232 -7.93 -16.91 19.73
N VAL A 233 -7.41 -17.10 20.94
CA VAL A 233 -8.13 -16.80 22.18
C VAL A 233 -7.19 -16.13 23.17
N THR A 234 -7.49 -14.89 23.55
CA THR A 234 -6.58 -14.05 24.36
C THR A 234 -7.33 -13.28 25.44
N ASP A 235 -6.61 -12.85 26.48
CA ASP A 235 -7.20 -12.04 27.56
C ASP A 235 -7.19 -10.54 27.23
N ASP A 236 -6.37 -10.11 26.27
CA ASP A 236 -6.30 -8.73 25.82
C ASP A 236 -5.86 -8.60 24.34
N LEU A 237 -6.04 -7.40 23.79
CA LEU A 237 -5.70 -7.08 22.40
C LEU A 237 -4.19 -7.04 22.13
N ASN A 238 -3.35 -6.86 23.15
CA ASN A 238 -1.91 -6.91 22.97
C ASN A 238 -1.46 -8.34 22.65
N GLU A 239 -1.97 -9.35 23.37
CA GLU A 239 -1.80 -10.77 23.03
C GLU A 239 -2.37 -11.07 21.64
N MET A 240 -3.59 -10.60 21.33
CA MET A 240 -4.22 -10.81 20.01
C MET A 240 -3.34 -10.32 18.86
N VAL A 241 -2.89 -9.05 18.89
CA VAL A 241 -2.03 -8.47 17.85
C VAL A 241 -0.69 -9.21 17.75
N ASN A 242 -0.19 -9.72 18.87
CA ASN A 242 1.07 -10.48 18.94
C ASN A 242 0.96 -11.95 18.53
N THR A 243 -0.23 -12.47 18.22
CA THR A 243 -0.36 -13.87 17.81
C THR A 243 0.44 -14.16 16.53
N THR A 244 0.95 -15.39 16.44
CA THR A 244 1.70 -15.90 15.28
C THR A 244 1.19 -17.26 14.82
N ILE A 245 0.03 -17.70 15.34
CA ILE A 245 -0.51 -19.04 15.08
C ILE A 245 -0.66 -19.29 13.57
N ASN A 246 -1.19 -18.34 12.81
CA ASN A 246 -1.38 -18.51 11.37
C ASN A 246 -0.05 -18.71 10.63
N TYR A 247 1.00 -17.95 10.96
CA TYR A 247 2.35 -18.19 10.43
C TYR A 247 2.88 -19.56 10.86
N ASN A 248 2.74 -19.93 12.14
CA ASN A 248 3.23 -21.20 12.70
C ASN A 248 2.58 -22.45 12.10
N LEU A 249 1.44 -22.30 11.42
CA LEU A 249 0.72 -23.37 10.75
C LEU A 249 1.11 -23.53 9.27
N ASN A 250 1.83 -22.56 8.68
CA ASN A 250 2.33 -22.66 7.32
C ASN A 250 3.67 -23.43 7.26
N PRO A 251 3.96 -24.11 6.14
CA PRO A 251 5.27 -24.68 5.84
C PRO A 251 6.42 -23.66 5.98
N PRO A 252 7.59 -24.08 6.49
CA PRO A 252 8.79 -23.25 6.49
C PRO A 252 9.23 -22.94 5.05
N SER A 253 9.86 -21.79 4.85
CA SER A 253 10.46 -21.44 3.57
C SER A 253 11.58 -22.40 3.19
N THR A 254 11.70 -22.65 1.88
CA THR A 254 12.85 -23.33 1.27
C THR A 254 13.93 -22.37 0.79
N MET A 255 13.73 -21.05 0.93
CA MET A 255 14.72 -20.05 0.54
C MET A 255 15.94 -20.06 1.46
N GLU A 256 17.12 -20.27 0.90
CA GLU A 256 18.40 -20.21 1.64
C GLU A 256 18.98 -18.79 1.74
N ASP A 257 18.73 -17.95 0.72
CA ASP A 257 19.24 -16.57 0.64
C ASP A 257 18.06 -15.57 0.62
N THR A 258 17.88 -14.86 1.72
CA THR A 258 16.89 -13.79 1.90
C THR A 258 17.52 -12.39 1.89
N SER A 259 18.81 -12.26 1.60
CA SER A 259 19.54 -10.99 1.70
C SER A 259 19.10 -9.93 0.69
N TRP A 260 18.45 -10.36 -0.40
CA TRP A 260 17.89 -9.50 -1.44
C TRP A 260 16.52 -8.92 -1.07
N ILE A 261 15.84 -9.46 -0.07
CA ILE A 261 14.53 -8.95 0.38
C ILE A 261 14.76 -7.66 1.15
N LYS A 262 14.18 -6.56 0.67
CA LYS A 262 14.36 -5.20 1.21
C LYS A 262 13.02 -4.62 1.69
N PRO A 263 12.64 -4.84 2.96
CA PRO A 263 11.54 -4.13 3.59
C PRO A 263 11.81 -2.62 3.62
N GLY A 264 10.76 -1.81 3.61
CA GLY A 264 10.94 -0.36 3.71
C GLY A 264 9.75 0.49 3.35
N ARG A 265 10.01 1.80 3.27
CA ARG A 265 9.05 2.85 2.94
C ARG A 265 9.17 3.14 1.45
N CYS A 266 8.04 3.07 0.76
CA CYS A 266 7.96 3.25 -0.68
C CYS A 266 7.13 4.49 -1.00
N LEU A 267 7.67 5.42 -1.78
CA LEU A 267 6.86 6.53 -2.27
C LEU A 267 5.93 6.05 -3.39
N TRP A 268 4.70 6.54 -3.39
CA TRP A 268 3.68 6.12 -4.34
C TRP A 268 3.10 7.34 -5.07
N ALA A 269 3.56 7.57 -6.30
CA ALA A 269 3.21 8.77 -7.06
C ALA A 269 1.75 8.78 -7.55
N TRP A 270 1.17 7.60 -7.75
CA TRP A 270 -0.20 7.42 -8.26
C TRP A 270 -1.26 8.12 -7.41
N TRP A 271 -1.05 8.21 -6.09
CA TRP A 271 -1.95 8.85 -5.15
C TRP A 271 -2.31 10.30 -5.52
N GLU A 272 -1.32 11.10 -5.92
CA GLU A 272 -1.57 12.50 -6.30
C GLU A 272 -1.94 12.63 -7.78
N TYR A 273 -1.28 11.83 -8.61
CA TYR A 273 -1.38 11.87 -10.06
C TYR A 273 -1.51 10.44 -10.58
N MET A 274 -2.74 10.01 -10.90
CA MET A 274 -3.01 8.64 -11.39
C MET A 274 -2.24 8.30 -12.68
N ASN A 275 -1.83 9.32 -13.44
CA ASN A 275 -1.00 9.23 -14.65
C ASN A 275 0.51 9.26 -14.35
N SER A 276 0.96 9.39 -13.10
CA SER A 276 2.38 9.60 -12.75
C SER A 276 3.30 8.51 -13.29
N ALA A 277 2.85 7.26 -13.34
CA ALA A 277 3.64 6.16 -13.88
C ALA A 277 3.84 6.27 -15.40
N GLN A 278 3.07 7.11 -16.11
CA GLN A 278 3.28 7.43 -17.52
C GLN A 278 4.39 8.49 -17.73
N LEU A 279 4.90 9.09 -16.65
CA LEU A 279 5.86 10.19 -16.67
C LEU A 279 7.18 9.76 -16.02
N TYR A 280 8.14 9.32 -16.83
CA TYR A 280 9.48 8.94 -16.37
C TYR A 280 10.19 10.07 -15.61
N THR A 281 10.04 11.33 -16.03
CA THR A 281 10.61 12.48 -15.34
C THR A 281 10.06 12.65 -13.92
N GLU A 282 8.77 12.38 -13.72
CA GLU A 282 8.14 12.42 -12.39
C GLU A 282 8.63 11.25 -11.53
N GLN A 283 8.72 10.05 -12.09
CA GLN A 283 9.30 8.90 -11.39
C GLN A 283 10.75 9.18 -10.93
N LYS A 284 11.58 9.82 -11.76
CA LYS A 284 12.93 10.25 -11.36
C LYS A 284 12.93 11.24 -10.20
N ARG A 285 11.99 12.18 -10.15
CA ARG A 285 11.86 13.11 -9.01
C ARG A 285 11.49 12.37 -7.73
N TYR A 286 10.63 11.37 -7.82
CA TYR A 286 10.30 10.52 -6.69
C TYR A 286 11.50 9.69 -6.22
N VAL A 287 12.31 9.14 -7.13
CA VAL A 287 13.60 8.50 -6.78
C VAL A 287 14.51 9.48 -6.04
N ASP A 288 14.68 10.69 -6.57
CA ASP A 288 15.52 11.73 -5.96
C ASP A 288 15.03 12.11 -4.56
N PHE A 289 13.70 12.23 -4.39
CA PHE A 289 13.09 12.54 -3.11
C PHE A 289 13.30 11.42 -2.10
N ALA A 290 12.96 10.17 -2.47
CA ALA A 290 13.17 9.00 -1.63
C ALA A 290 14.63 8.90 -1.17
N ALA A 291 15.57 9.02 -2.10
CA ALA A 291 17.00 9.01 -1.80
C ALA A 291 17.40 10.17 -0.87
N GLY A 292 16.92 11.39 -1.12
CA GLY A 292 17.23 12.55 -0.29
C GLY A 292 16.73 12.44 1.15
N ILE A 293 15.50 11.94 1.35
CA ILE A 293 14.89 11.82 2.69
C ILE A 293 15.22 10.50 3.40
N GLY A 294 15.84 9.56 2.71
CA GLY A 294 16.29 8.27 3.23
C GLY A 294 15.20 7.19 3.26
N PHE A 295 14.28 7.20 2.29
CA PHE A 295 13.32 6.11 2.07
C PHE A 295 13.92 5.04 1.16
N GLU A 296 13.41 3.81 1.27
CA GLU A 296 13.99 2.65 0.60
C GLU A 296 13.50 2.45 -0.83
N GLY A 297 12.27 2.86 -1.16
CA GLY A 297 11.62 2.42 -2.40
C GLY A 297 10.77 3.46 -3.13
N LEU A 298 10.50 3.13 -4.39
CA LEU A 298 9.55 3.77 -5.28
C LEU A 298 8.56 2.71 -5.80
N THR A 299 7.29 3.08 -5.90
CA THR A 299 6.27 2.27 -6.57
C THR A 299 5.80 2.94 -7.84
N VAL A 300 6.11 2.29 -8.96
CA VAL A 300 5.66 2.63 -10.30
C VAL A 300 4.35 1.88 -10.54
N ASP A 301 3.24 2.58 -10.34
CA ASP A 301 1.90 2.00 -10.43
C ASP A 301 1.42 1.85 -11.88
N ALA A 302 0.11 1.65 -12.10
CA ALA A 302 -0.48 1.34 -13.38
C ALA A 302 -0.06 2.29 -14.52
N ASP A 303 -0.03 1.74 -15.74
CA ASP A 303 0.15 2.48 -17.00
C ASP A 303 1.59 2.89 -17.38
N TRP A 304 2.59 2.32 -16.72
CA TRP A 304 4.01 2.50 -17.07
C TRP A 304 4.40 2.02 -18.49
N ASP A 305 5.62 2.35 -18.95
CA ASP A 305 6.10 2.02 -20.29
C ASP A 305 7.46 1.28 -20.30
N MET A 306 7.56 0.19 -21.09
CA MET A 306 8.76 -0.64 -21.19
C MET A 306 9.99 0.12 -21.73
N THR A 307 9.81 1.24 -22.46
CA THR A 307 10.92 1.95 -23.12
C THR A 307 11.91 2.58 -22.15
N TRP A 308 11.48 2.94 -20.93
CA TRP A 308 12.31 3.57 -19.92
C TRP A 308 12.46 2.76 -18.63
N LEU A 309 11.72 1.66 -18.45
CA LEU A 309 11.71 0.89 -17.21
C LEU A 309 13.13 0.54 -16.73
N LYS A 310 13.97 -0.02 -17.62
CA LYS A 310 15.35 -0.39 -17.27
C LYS A 310 16.17 0.83 -16.83
N GLU A 311 16.06 1.95 -17.53
CA GLU A 311 16.81 3.17 -17.20
C GLU A 311 16.37 3.73 -15.84
N LEU A 312 15.07 3.69 -15.54
CA LEU A 312 14.56 4.09 -14.23
C LEU A 312 15.10 3.19 -13.11
N CYS A 313 15.11 1.86 -13.31
CA CYS A 313 15.69 0.92 -12.35
C CYS A 313 17.18 1.17 -12.16
N ASP A 314 17.96 1.33 -13.23
CA ASP A 314 19.40 1.64 -13.15
C ASP A 314 19.63 2.95 -12.38
N TYR A 315 18.82 3.99 -12.64
CA TYR A 315 18.88 5.27 -11.93
C TYR A 315 18.53 5.13 -10.44
N ALA A 316 17.46 4.39 -10.11
CA ALA A 316 17.04 4.12 -8.74
C ALA A 316 18.09 3.34 -7.95
N HIS A 317 18.64 2.28 -8.54
CA HIS A 317 19.69 1.46 -7.93
C HIS A 317 20.99 2.22 -7.71
N SER A 318 21.33 3.16 -8.60
CA SER A 318 22.49 4.06 -8.39
C SER A 318 22.37 4.90 -7.10
N LYS A 319 21.15 5.00 -6.55
CA LYS A 319 20.83 5.72 -5.32
C LYS A 319 20.35 4.82 -4.18
N GLY A 320 20.41 3.50 -4.37
CA GLY A 320 19.97 2.51 -3.38
C GLY A 320 18.45 2.45 -3.21
N ILE A 321 17.67 2.88 -4.20
CA ILE A 321 16.21 2.86 -4.18
C ILE A 321 15.71 1.59 -4.88
N VAL A 322 14.87 0.81 -4.21
CA VAL A 322 14.20 -0.36 -4.81
C VAL A 322 12.98 0.06 -5.62
N VAL A 323 12.69 -0.66 -6.70
CA VAL A 323 11.57 -0.37 -7.59
C VAL A 323 10.50 -1.46 -7.51
N TRP A 324 9.31 -1.06 -7.08
CA TRP A 324 8.09 -1.85 -7.18
C TRP A 324 7.35 -1.52 -8.47
N LEU A 325 6.95 -2.54 -9.22
CA LEU A 325 6.22 -2.39 -10.48
C LEU A 325 4.82 -2.98 -10.36
N TRP A 326 3.81 -2.22 -10.77
CA TRP A 326 2.45 -2.72 -10.81
C TRP A 326 2.17 -3.59 -12.05
N SER A 327 1.38 -4.65 -11.88
CA SER A 327 0.79 -5.41 -12.98
C SER A 327 -0.58 -5.95 -12.58
N ALA A 328 -1.56 -5.87 -13.48
CA ALA A 328 -2.77 -6.67 -13.37
C ALA A 328 -2.42 -8.17 -13.43
N MET A 329 -3.10 -8.99 -12.62
CA MET A 329 -2.85 -10.43 -12.58
C MET A 329 -3.17 -11.10 -13.92
N GLN A 330 -4.09 -10.56 -14.73
CA GLN A 330 -4.50 -11.11 -16.04
C GLN A 330 -3.37 -11.10 -17.08
N TYR A 331 -2.32 -10.33 -16.86
CA TYR A 331 -1.11 -10.36 -17.68
C TYR A 331 -0.16 -11.50 -17.33
N ILE A 332 -0.38 -12.17 -16.20
CA ILE A 332 0.46 -13.26 -15.66
C ILE A 332 -0.39 -14.41 -15.07
N ASP A 333 -1.63 -14.58 -15.52
CA ASP A 333 -2.63 -15.51 -14.97
C ASP A 333 -2.46 -16.98 -15.41
N THR A 334 -1.51 -17.25 -16.32
CA THR A 334 -1.11 -18.60 -16.72
C THR A 334 0.39 -18.81 -16.53
N PRO A 335 0.87 -20.06 -16.42
CA PRO A 335 2.29 -20.34 -16.26
C PRO A 335 3.12 -19.78 -17.42
N GLU A 336 2.62 -19.84 -18.65
CA GLU A 336 3.32 -19.33 -19.84
C GLU A 336 3.49 -17.81 -19.76
N LYS A 337 2.43 -17.09 -19.40
CA LYS A 337 2.48 -15.62 -19.27
C LYS A 337 3.39 -15.20 -18.11
N ALA A 338 3.25 -15.85 -16.95
CA ALA A 338 4.09 -15.58 -15.78
C ALA A 338 5.57 -15.81 -16.10
N GLN A 339 5.92 -16.93 -16.73
CA GLN A 339 7.29 -17.28 -17.13
C GLN A 339 7.84 -16.42 -18.29
N GLU A 340 6.99 -15.71 -19.03
CA GLU A 340 7.45 -14.73 -20.03
C GLU A 340 7.70 -13.35 -19.39
N LYS A 341 6.72 -12.85 -18.62
CA LYS A 341 6.69 -11.45 -18.17
C LYS A 341 7.50 -11.19 -16.90
N ILE A 342 7.38 -12.04 -15.89
CA ILE A 342 8.06 -11.84 -14.61
C ILE A 342 9.58 -11.81 -14.79
N PRO A 343 10.21 -12.74 -15.56
CA PRO A 343 11.65 -12.69 -15.78
C PRO A 343 12.09 -11.48 -16.63
N LEU A 344 11.25 -11.04 -17.56
CA LEU A 344 11.51 -9.84 -18.36
C LEU A 344 11.60 -8.60 -17.45
N TRP A 345 10.63 -8.40 -16.56
CA TRP A 345 10.62 -7.28 -15.63
C TRP A 345 11.77 -7.35 -14.63
N ALA A 346 12.05 -8.53 -14.08
CA ALA A 346 13.23 -8.75 -13.23
C ALA A 346 14.53 -8.38 -13.97
N SER A 347 14.66 -8.72 -15.26
CA SER A 347 15.84 -8.39 -16.07
C SER A 347 16.02 -6.89 -16.33
N CYS A 348 14.96 -6.10 -16.20
CA CYS A 348 15.03 -4.64 -16.24
C CYS A 348 15.57 -4.05 -14.92
N GLY A 349 15.63 -4.83 -13.84
CA GLY A 349 16.05 -4.36 -12.51
C GLY A 349 14.88 -4.04 -11.57
N VAL A 350 13.68 -4.58 -11.83
CA VAL A 350 12.56 -4.50 -10.88
C VAL A 350 12.88 -5.35 -9.65
N ASP A 351 12.56 -4.85 -8.44
CA ASP A 351 12.85 -5.52 -7.17
C ASP A 351 11.61 -6.18 -6.54
N GLY A 352 10.41 -5.75 -6.93
CA GLY A 352 9.15 -6.34 -6.47
C GLY A 352 7.98 -6.01 -7.38
N LEU A 353 6.91 -6.81 -7.30
CA LEU A 353 5.67 -6.57 -8.04
C LEU A 353 4.50 -6.30 -7.09
N LYS A 354 3.70 -5.30 -7.44
CA LYS A 354 2.34 -5.09 -6.93
C LYS A 354 1.38 -5.73 -7.94
N VAL A 355 0.90 -6.94 -7.65
CA VAL A 355 0.02 -7.70 -8.55
C VAL A 355 -1.42 -7.53 -8.12
N ASP A 356 -2.27 -7.08 -9.04
CA ASP A 356 -3.60 -6.56 -8.73
C ASP A 356 -4.73 -7.36 -9.41
N PHE A 357 -5.98 -7.14 -8.97
CA PHE A 357 -7.22 -7.64 -9.57
C PHE A 357 -7.42 -9.16 -9.55
N PHE A 358 -7.16 -9.81 -8.42
CA PHE A 358 -7.56 -11.21 -8.23
C PHE A 358 -9.07 -11.35 -8.02
N GLN A 359 -9.62 -10.61 -7.05
CA GLN A 359 -11.03 -10.45 -6.71
C GLN A 359 -11.83 -11.77 -6.71
N ASN A 360 -11.23 -12.84 -6.18
CA ASN A 360 -11.75 -14.20 -6.29
C ASN A 360 -11.08 -15.13 -5.27
N ASP A 361 -11.90 -15.90 -4.53
CA ASP A 361 -11.42 -16.82 -3.49
C ASP A 361 -11.42 -18.30 -3.91
N SER A 362 -11.76 -18.60 -5.17
CA SER A 362 -11.84 -19.96 -5.71
C SER A 362 -10.53 -20.74 -5.58
N GLN A 363 -10.66 -22.05 -5.61
CA GLN A 363 -9.57 -23.01 -5.67
C GLN A 363 -8.59 -22.68 -6.81
N HIS A 364 -9.11 -22.26 -7.97
CA HIS A 364 -8.27 -21.88 -9.10
C HIS A 364 -7.43 -20.64 -8.79
N THR A 365 -8.01 -19.63 -8.15
CA THR A 365 -7.28 -18.41 -7.79
C THR A 365 -6.25 -18.68 -6.70
N MET A 366 -6.53 -19.56 -5.74
CA MET A 366 -5.53 -19.97 -4.73
C MET A 366 -4.30 -20.60 -5.39
N TRP A 367 -4.50 -21.43 -6.42
CA TRP A 367 -3.41 -21.93 -7.25
C TRP A 367 -2.66 -20.82 -8.01
N GLN A 368 -3.37 -19.79 -8.51
CA GLN A 368 -2.72 -18.65 -9.19
C GLN A 368 -1.84 -17.84 -8.24
N TYR A 369 -2.27 -17.59 -7.00
CA TYR A 369 -1.42 -16.95 -5.98
C TYR A 369 -0.12 -17.71 -5.76
N GLU A 370 -0.21 -19.03 -5.57
CA GLU A 370 0.96 -19.89 -5.39
C GLU A 370 1.87 -19.90 -6.63
N MET A 371 1.30 -20.04 -7.83
CA MET A 371 2.04 -20.05 -9.08
C MET A 371 2.80 -18.72 -9.27
N ILE A 372 2.14 -17.58 -9.09
CA ILE A 372 2.76 -16.25 -9.21
C ILE A 372 3.82 -16.06 -8.13
N ALA A 373 3.54 -16.41 -6.87
CA ALA A 373 4.49 -16.28 -5.76
C ALA A 373 5.76 -17.11 -5.99
N ASN A 374 5.62 -18.34 -6.52
CA ASN A 374 6.75 -19.21 -6.84
C ASN A 374 7.62 -18.60 -7.95
N VAL A 375 7.03 -18.16 -9.07
CA VAL A 375 7.81 -17.54 -10.17
C VAL A 375 8.49 -16.24 -9.70
N MET A 376 7.80 -15.40 -8.93
CA MET A 376 8.41 -14.20 -8.35
C MET A 376 9.59 -14.53 -7.43
N THR A 377 9.46 -15.58 -6.62
CA THR A 377 10.52 -16.03 -5.70
C THR A 377 11.74 -16.57 -6.45
N GLU A 378 11.53 -17.36 -7.51
CA GLU A 378 12.59 -17.85 -8.40
C GLU A 378 13.42 -16.70 -9.00
N HIS A 379 12.76 -15.59 -9.32
CA HIS A 379 13.35 -14.39 -9.92
C HIS A 379 13.76 -13.31 -8.91
N ARG A 380 13.74 -13.63 -7.60
CA ARG A 380 14.16 -12.71 -6.52
C ARG A 380 13.37 -11.40 -6.51
N LEU A 381 12.06 -11.49 -6.69
CA LEU A 381 11.14 -10.37 -6.62
C LEU A 381 10.33 -10.41 -5.32
N MET A 382 10.18 -9.26 -4.68
CA MET A 382 9.29 -9.07 -3.54
C MET A 382 7.81 -9.04 -3.99
N ILE A 383 6.92 -9.52 -3.15
CA ILE A 383 5.51 -9.75 -3.46
C ILE A 383 4.62 -8.77 -2.69
N ASN A 384 3.73 -8.11 -3.43
CA ASN A 384 2.59 -7.36 -2.91
C ASN A 384 1.33 -7.75 -3.71
N PHE A 385 0.28 -8.25 -3.05
CA PHE A 385 -0.97 -8.63 -3.72
C PHE A 385 -2.10 -7.63 -3.40
N HIS A 386 -2.75 -7.10 -4.46
CA HIS A 386 -3.86 -6.15 -4.43
C HIS A 386 -5.11 -6.72 -5.11
N GLY A 387 -6.27 -6.13 -4.83
CA GLY A 387 -7.56 -6.73 -5.17
C GLY A 387 -7.62 -8.16 -4.66
N ALA A 388 -7.05 -8.41 -3.48
CA ALA A 388 -6.60 -9.72 -3.04
C ALA A 388 -7.43 -10.28 -1.89
N THR A 389 -7.25 -11.57 -1.60
CA THR A 389 -7.86 -12.19 -0.42
C THR A 389 -7.09 -11.86 0.86
N LYS A 390 -7.63 -12.29 2.01
CA LYS A 390 -7.02 -12.13 3.34
C LYS A 390 -5.68 -12.87 3.45
N CYS A 391 -4.76 -12.37 4.28
CA CYS A 391 -3.53 -13.09 4.62
C CYS A 391 -3.81 -14.31 5.52
N MET A 392 -3.11 -15.41 5.28
CA MET A 392 -3.27 -16.70 6.00
C MET A 392 -1.92 -17.30 6.44
N GLY A 393 -0.85 -16.47 6.50
CA GLY A 393 0.46 -16.79 7.12
C GLY A 393 1.59 -17.11 6.13
N GLU A 394 1.42 -16.70 4.88
CA GLU A 394 2.20 -17.13 3.72
C GLU A 394 3.62 -16.57 3.71
N GLY A 395 3.85 -15.47 4.44
CA GLY A 395 5.20 -14.93 4.68
C GLY A 395 6.16 -15.92 5.34
N ARG A 396 5.67 -17.01 5.95
CA ARG A 396 6.53 -18.10 6.42
C ARG A 396 7.08 -18.96 5.27
N THR A 397 6.27 -19.22 4.26
CA THR A 397 6.65 -20.03 3.09
C THR A 397 7.41 -19.18 2.06
N TRP A 398 6.92 -17.97 1.80
CA TRP A 398 7.54 -16.97 0.93
C TRP A 398 7.95 -15.73 1.75
N PRO A 399 9.17 -15.71 2.34
CA PRO A 399 9.68 -14.57 3.10
C PRO A 399 9.75 -13.24 2.34
N ASN A 400 9.66 -13.29 1.01
CA ASN A 400 9.55 -12.14 0.11
C ASN A 400 8.11 -11.63 -0.06
N PHE A 401 7.12 -12.26 0.59
CA PHE A 401 5.77 -11.71 0.74
C PHE A 401 5.78 -10.55 1.74
N MET A 402 5.80 -9.34 1.21
CA MET A 402 6.02 -8.13 2.02
C MET A 402 4.71 -7.57 2.56
N THR A 403 3.66 -7.63 1.74
CA THR A 403 2.36 -7.07 2.10
C THR A 403 1.26 -7.55 1.15
N ALA A 404 0.02 -7.27 1.51
CA ALA A 404 -1.14 -7.41 0.64
C ALA A 404 -2.23 -6.43 1.07
N GLU A 405 -3.11 -6.06 0.14
CA GLU A 405 -4.26 -5.21 0.40
C GLU A 405 -5.32 -5.97 1.22
N GLY A 406 -6.31 -6.59 0.56
CA GLY A 406 -7.41 -7.31 1.22
C GLY A 406 -8.04 -6.48 2.35
N ILE A 407 -8.20 -5.18 2.12
CA ILE A 407 -8.66 -4.18 3.08
C ILE A 407 -9.26 -3.00 2.33
N LEU A 408 -10.25 -2.32 2.93
CA LEU A 408 -10.70 -1.01 2.47
C LEU A 408 -9.60 0.05 2.71
N GLY A 409 -8.65 0.12 1.78
CA GLY A 409 -7.47 0.98 1.84
C GLY A 409 -7.76 2.45 1.54
N LEU A 410 -6.72 3.29 1.69
CA LEU A 410 -6.86 4.73 1.57
C LEU A 410 -7.21 5.21 0.16
N GLU A 411 -6.93 4.41 -0.87
CA GLU A 411 -7.31 4.70 -2.26
C GLU A 411 -8.81 4.99 -2.42
N HIS A 412 -9.66 4.43 -1.56
CA HIS A 412 -11.10 4.69 -1.57
C HIS A 412 -11.46 6.15 -1.28
N TYR A 413 -10.56 6.98 -0.75
CA TYR A 413 -10.75 8.43 -0.71
C TYR A 413 -10.86 9.05 -2.10
N MET A 414 -10.35 8.44 -3.16
CA MET A 414 -10.51 8.97 -4.51
C MET A 414 -11.97 8.92 -5.00
N TRP A 415 -12.79 7.99 -4.50
CA TRP A 415 -14.16 7.78 -4.99
C TRP A 415 -15.23 7.64 -3.90
N SER A 416 -14.86 7.68 -2.62
CA SER A 416 -15.77 7.52 -1.49
C SER A 416 -15.35 8.35 -0.27
N GLY A 417 -16.25 8.46 0.72
CA GLY A 417 -15.96 9.06 2.03
C GLY A 417 -15.34 8.09 3.04
N LEU A 418 -14.98 6.88 2.62
CA LEU A 418 -14.33 5.84 3.42
C LEU A 418 -12.90 5.59 2.92
N PRO A 419 -12.02 5.01 3.74
CA PRO A 419 -12.20 4.58 5.13
C PRO A 419 -12.30 5.73 6.14
N ASP A 420 -13.08 5.57 7.21
CA ASP A 420 -13.18 6.55 8.30
C ASP A 420 -12.31 6.19 9.52
N ALA A 421 -12.32 7.06 10.53
CA ALA A 421 -11.54 6.85 11.75
C ALA A 421 -11.97 5.59 12.52
N GLN A 422 -13.25 5.21 12.45
CA GLN A 422 -13.76 3.98 13.08
C GLN A 422 -13.15 2.76 12.40
N HIS A 423 -13.17 2.71 11.07
CA HIS A 423 -12.50 1.66 10.30
C HIS A 423 -11.01 1.58 10.68
N ASN A 424 -10.34 2.74 10.70
CA ASN A 424 -8.91 2.80 11.01
C ASN A 424 -8.57 2.29 12.42
N CYS A 425 -9.44 2.56 13.39
CA CYS A 425 -9.29 2.06 14.75
C CYS A 425 -9.69 0.58 14.91
N THR A 426 -10.25 -0.07 13.89
CA THR A 426 -10.73 -1.46 13.94
C THR A 426 -9.72 -2.44 13.36
N VAL A 427 -9.17 -2.12 12.18
CA VAL A 427 -8.32 -3.02 11.39
C VAL A 427 -6.98 -3.45 12.02
N PRO A 428 -6.36 -2.71 12.98
CA PRO A 428 -5.20 -3.22 13.72
C PRO A 428 -5.51 -4.46 14.55
N PHE A 429 -6.78 -4.64 14.94
CA PHE A 429 -7.26 -5.72 15.80
C PHE A 429 -8.00 -6.81 15.03
N THR A 430 -8.24 -6.62 13.73
CA THR A 430 -8.88 -7.59 12.84
C THR A 430 -7.93 -7.97 11.69
N ARG A 431 -8.06 -7.34 10.52
CA ARG A 431 -7.33 -7.67 9.29
C ARG A 431 -5.80 -7.68 9.45
N ASN A 432 -5.24 -6.76 10.22
CA ASN A 432 -3.78 -6.66 10.36
C ASN A 432 -3.20 -7.63 11.40
N VAL A 433 -4.04 -8.32 12.19
CA VAL A 433 -3.60 -9.38 13.10
C VAL A 433 -3.10 -10.60 12.32
N VAL A 434 -3.81 -10.96 11.24
CA VAL A 434 -3.51 -12.16 10.44
C VAL A 434 -2.41 -11.94 9.40
N GLY A 435 -1.96 -10.71 9.17
CA GLY A 435 -0.84 -10.45 8.27
C GLY A 435 -0.66 -8.98 7.91
N PRO A 436 0.40 -8.67 7.14
CA PRO A 436 0.68 -7.32 6.68
C PRO A 436 -0.47 -6.77 5.85
N MET A 437 -0.59 -5.45 5.83
CA MET A 437 -1.70 -4.73 5.23
C MET A 437 -1.18 -3.51 4.48
N ASP A 438 -1.27 -3.55 3.16
CA ASP A 438 -0.90 -2.42 2.28
C ASP A 438 -2.02 -1.38 2.23
N TYR A 439 -2.29 -0.77 3.37
CA TYR A 439 -3.35 0.22 3.52
C TYR A 439 -3.09 1.51 2.72
N THR A 440 -1.82 1.78 2.41
CA THR A 440 -1.32 3.01 1.78
C THR A 440 -1.55 4.28 2.65
N PRO A 441 -0.92 4.40 3.84
CA PRO A 441 -1.18 5.51 4.77
C PRO A 441 -0.72 6.88 4.22
N THR A 442 -1.02 7.96 4.94
CA THR A 442 -0.55 9.36 4.72
C THR A 442 -1.28 10.20 3.66
N GLY A 443 -2.55 9.90 3.38
CA GLY A 443 -3.37 10.63 2.39
C GLY A 443 -3.75 12.05 2.81
N PHE A 444 -2.87 13.02 2.55
CA PHE A 444 -3.05 14.42 2.98
C PHE A 444 -3.86 15.29 2.01
N SER A 445 -3.73 15.07 0.70
CA SER A 445 -4.19 15.99 -0.35
C SER A 445 -5.59 15.70 -0.89
N ASN A 446 -6.19 14.57 -0.53
CA ASN A 446 -7.48 14.15 -1.07
C ASN A 446 -8.66 14.87 -0.41
N LYS A 447 -9.64 15.30 -1.22
CA LYS A 447 -10.83 16.04 -0.78
C LYS A 447 -11.78 15.24 0.13
N ASN A 448 -11.76 13.90 0.04
CA ASN A 448 -12.60 13.05 0.89
C ASN A 448 -11.93 12.66 2.22
N ARG A 449 -10.71 13.19 2.50
CA ARG A 449 -10.02 12.98 3.78
C ARG A 449 -10.93 13.40 4.95
N ASN A 450 -11.20 12.46 5.85
CA ASN A 450 -12.11 12.62 6.98
C ASN A 450 -11.40 12.54 8.36
N THR A 451 -10.07 12.54 8.36
CA THR A 451 -9.18 12.42 9.52
C THR A 451 -8.13 13.53 9.52
N THR A 452 -7.52 13.79 10.67
CA THR A 452 -6.48 14.84 10.80
C THR A 452 -5.16 14.41 10.16
N LEU A 453 -4.25 15.37 9.95
CA LEU A 453 -2.91 15.05 9.44
C LEU A 453 -2.10 14.16 10.40
N ALA A 454 -2.20 14.35 11.73
CA ALA A 454 -1.51 13.48 12.67
C ALA A 454 -2.13 12.08 12.74
N HIS A 455 -3.44 11.93 12.51
CA HIS A 455 -4.06 10.61 12.33
C HIS A 455 -3.45 9.90 11.14
N GLN A 456 -3.45 10.53 9.96
CA GLN A 456 -2.90 9.98 8.71
C GLN A 456 -1.43 9.61 8.84
N MET A 457 -0.65 10.42 9.57
CA MET A 457 0.74 10.12 9.93
C MET A 457 0.85 8.86 10.79
N ALA A 458 0.05 8.76 11.86
CA ALA A 458 0.14 7.69 12.85
C ALA A 458 -0.19 6.31 12.25
N LEU A 459 -1.03 6.25 11.21
CA LEU A 459 -1.33 5.01 10.47
C LEU A 459 -0.08 4.27 9.99
N SER A 460 0.97 5.01 9.63
CA SER A 460 2.25 4.45 9.18
C SER A 460 3.00 3.63 10.24
N VAL A 461 2.65 3.80 11.52
CA VAL A 461 3.20 3.00 12.65
C VAL A 461 2.16 2.03 13.18
N VAL A 462 0.89 2.43 13.22
CA VAL A 462 -0.20 1.55 13.69
C VAL A 462 -0.28 0.29 12.83
N TYR A 463 -0.18 0.42 11.50
CA TYR A 463 -0.32 -0.71 10.59
C TYR A 463 1.02 -1.41 10.29
N GLU A 464 1.01 -2.75 10.32
CA GLU A 464 2.11 -3.60 9.90
C GLU A 464 2.08 -3.74 8.39
N SER A 465 3.18 -3.36 7.73
CA SER A 465 3.45 -3.67 6.33
C SER A 465 4.95 -3.79 6.11
N GLY A 466 5.40 -4.84 5.44
CA GLY A 466 6.81 -5.01 5.05
C GLY A 466 7.24 -4.04 3.95
N ALA A 467 6.29 -3.52 3.17
CA ALA A 467 6.47 -2.44 2.22
C ALA A 467 5.40 -1.38 2.48
N SER A 468 5.77 -0.28 3.14
CA SER A 468 4.82 0.79 3.49
C SER A 468 4.73 1.79 2.35
N HIS A 469 3.68 1.69 1.53
CA HIS A 469 3.41 2.62 0.44
C HIS A 469 2.83 3.94 0.96
N ILE A 470 3.59 5.02 0.83
CA ILE A 470 3.24 6.34 1.34
C ILE A 470 2.38 7.06 0.29
N ALA A 471 1.08 7.15 0.57
CA ALA A 471 0.07 7.85 -0.23
C ALA A 471 0.14 9.37 -0.02
N ALA A 472 1.29 9.96 -0.32
CA ALA A 472 1.49 11.40 -0.25
C ALA A 472 2.40 11.86 -1.40
N SER A 473 2.06 13.02 -1.98
CA SER A 473 2.93 13.62 -2.98
C SER A 473 4.21 14.17 -2.34
N ILE A 474 5.34 14.03 -3.05
CA ILE A 474 6.63 14.54 -2.59
C ILE A 474 6.60 16.04 -2.32
N TYR A 475 5.73 16.76 -3.03
CA TYR A 475 5.56 18.20 -2.90
C TYR A 475 4.95 18.59 -1.55
N TYR A 476 4.00 17.79 -1.04
CA TYR A 476 3.47 17.96 0.31
C TYR A 476 4.47 17.51 1.36
N LEU A 477 5.09 16.35 1.16
CA LEU A 477 6.06 15.80 2.11
C LEU A 477 7.26 16.74 2.32
N GLU A 478 7.75 17.41 1.29
CA GLU A 478 8.86 18.35 1.43
C GLU A 478 8.50 19.59 2.28
N ALA A 479 7.25 20.03 2.21
CA ALA A 479 6.76 21.22 2.92
C ALA A 479 6.22 20.91 4.33
N TRP A 480 5.89 19.66 4.60
CA TRP A 480 5.18 19.27 5.82
C TRP A 480 6.13 18.84 6.94
N ARG A 481 6.02 19.47 8.11
CA ARG A 481 6.87 19.18 9.29
C ARG A 481 6.74 17.76 9.82
N GLY A 482 5.61 17.09 9.59
CA GLY A 482 5.40 15.71 10.01
C GLY A 482 6.22 14.68 9.22
N THR A 483 6.80 15.07 8.08
CA THR A 483 7.67 14.20 7.27
C THR A 483 8.87 13.69 8.08
N ASP A 484 9.34 14.46 9.06
CA ASP A 484 10.42 14.02 9.94
C ASP A 484 10.04 12.79 10.76
N PHE A 485 8.77 12.64 11.18
CA PHE A 485 8.30 11.42 11.84
C PHE A 485 8.34 10.21 10.89
N LEU A 486 7.91 10.38 9.64
CA LEU A 486 7.98 9.31 8.63
C LEU A 486 9.44 8.89 8.34
N ARG A 487 10.38 9.84 8.44
CA ARG A 487 11.82 9.56 8.33
C ARG A 487 12.39 8.83 9.55
N ARG A 488 11.72 8.88 10.72
CA ARG A 488 12.07 8.07 11.91
C ARG A 488 11.65 6.61 11.80
N MET A 489 10.67 6.30 10.96
CA MET A 489 10.22 4.92 10.77
C MET A 489 11.36 4.01 10.34
N LYS A 490 11.25 2.74 10.70
CA LYS A 490 12.23 1.70 10.41
C LYS A 490 11.63 0.68 9.44
N PRO A 491 12.45 0.11 8.53
CA PRO A 491 12.00 -0.94 7.63
C PRO A 491 11.65 -2.23 8.36
N VAL A 492 12.30 -2.49 9.51
CA VAL A 492 12.12 -3.70 10.32
C VAL A 492 12.00 -3.33 11.79
N TYR A 493 11.08 -4.02 12.46
CA TYR A 493 10.82 -3.87 13.90
C TYR A 493 11.01 -5.21 14.61
N ASP A 494 11.58 -5.15 15.80
CA ASP A 494 11.83 -6.31 16.64
C ASP A 494 10.57 -6.76 17.40
N GLU A 495 9.68 -5.81 17.69
CA GLU A 495 8.59 -5.96 18.64
C GLU A 495 7.43 -5.02 18.31
N VAL A 496 6.21 -5.48 18.59
CA VAL A 496 4.98 -4.69 18.60
C VAL A 496 4.30 -4.79 19.98
N LYS A 497 3.79 -3.67 20.49
CA LYS A 497 3.00 -3.63 21.72
C LYS A 497 1.79 -2.73 21.55
N VAL A 498 0.60 -3.24 21.89
CA VAL A 498 -0.60 -2.41 22.05
C VAL A 498 -0.53 -1.76 23.42
N LEU A 499 -0.34 -0.45 23.47
CA LEU A 499 -0.27 0.33 24.70
C LEU A 499 -1.66 0.69 25.25
N SER A 500 -2.61 0.92 24.34
CA SER A 500 -4.02 1.18 24.62
C SER A 500 -4.82 0.95 23.35
N GLY A 501 -6.02 0.40 23.43
CA GLY A 501 -6.86 0.26 22.25
C GLY A 501 -8.21 -0.39 22.52
N PHE A 502 -9.17 -0.08 21.66
CA PHE A 502 -10.44 -0.79 21.57
C PHE A 502 -10.94 -0.65 20.11
N PRO A 503 -11.35 -1.74 19.43
CA PRO A 503 -11.66 -1.69 18.01
C PRO A 503 -12.79 -0.70 17.72
N GLY A 504 -12.58 0.14 16.72
CA GLY A 504 -13.54 1.20 16.33
C GLY A 504 -13.48 2.48 17.18
N HIS A 505 -12.77 2.46 18.30
CA HIS A 505 -12.65 3.63 19.19
C HIS A 505 -11.28 4.29 19.09
N HIS A 506 -10.19 3.55 19.35
CA HIS A 506 -8.82 4.09 19.32
C HIS A 506 -7.77 2.97 19.26
N ALA A 507 -6.57 3.31 18.82
CA ALA A 507 -5.39 2.44 18.89
C ALA A 507 -4.14 3.27 19.21
N ALA A 508 -3.34 2.79 20.16
CA ALA A 508 -1.99 3.28 20.46
C ALA A 508 -1.04 2.09 20.38
N ILE A 509 -0.28 2.01 19.30
CA ILE A 509 0.61 0.89 18.99
C ILE A 509 2.05 1.38 19.00
N MET A 510 2.89 0.66 19.73
CA MET A 510 4.32 0.84 19.78
C MET A 510 5.02 -0.22 18.92
N ARG A 511 6.00 0.22 18.13
CA ARG A 511 6.95 -0.65 17.45
C ARG A 511 8.38 -0.30 17.90
N ARG A 512 9.16 -1.31 18.24
CA ARG A 512 10.56 -1.13 18.66
C ARG A 512 11.48 -1.65 17.57
N SER A 513 12.56 -0.91 17.31
CA SER A 513 13.68 -1.37 16.49
C SER A 513 14.95 -1.05 17.27
N GLN A 514 15.66 -2.08 17.71
CA GLN A 514 16.82 -1.94 18.59
C GLN A 514 16.46 -1.12 19.85
N GLU A 515 17.12 0.03 20.06
CA GLU A 515 16.93 0.97 21.17
C GLU A 515 16.10 2.21 20.78
N GLU A 516 15.28 2.08 19.73
CA GLU A 516 14.39 3.13 19.26
C GLU A 516 12.93 2.63 19.31
N TRP A 517 12.03 3.48 19.80
CA TRP A 517 10.59 3.17 19.90
C TRP A 517 9.79 4.19 19.09
N LEU A 518 8.92 3.70 18.22
CA LEU A 518 7.92 4.50 17.51
C LEU A 518 6.54 4.16 18.03
N ILE A 519 5.73 5.18 18.30
CA ILE A 519 4.36 5.02 18.77
C ILE A 519 3.44 5.80 17.83
N GLY A 520 2.43 5.12 17.29
CA GLY A 520 1.33 5.74 16.56
C GLY A 520 0.06 5.68 17.38
N CYS A 521 -0.64 6.80 17.50
CA CYS A 521 -1.91 6.93 18.20
C CYS A 521 -2.98 7.45 17.25
N ILE A 522 -4.12 6.76 17.17
CA ILE A 522 -5.30 7.18 16.41
C ILE A 522 -6.56 7.03 17.25
N THR A 523 -7.56 7.87 16.98
CA THR A 523 -8.87 7.82 17.63
C THR A 523 -10.01 8.15 16.67
N ASN A 524 -11.18 7.59 16.96
CA ASN A 524 -12.44 7.95 16.32
C ASN A 524 -13.09 9.15 17.04
N GLU A 525 -13.19 9.10 18.37
CA GLU A 525 -13.74 10.18 19.19
C GLU A 525 -12.65 11.01 19.89
N ALA A 526 -12.94 12.27 20.20
CA ALA A 526 -11.99 13.12 20.93
C ALA A 526 -11.73 12.56 22.33
N MET A 527 -10.46 12.41 22.70
CA MET A 527 -10.08 11.80 23.98
C MET A 527 -8.68 12.22 24.45
N ILE A 528 -8.34 11.88 25.69
CA ILE A 528 -6.96 11.95 26.18
C ILE A 528 -6.43 10.52 26.31
N VAL A 529 -5.47 10.15 25.47
CA VAL A 529 -4.78 8.86 25.57
C VAL A 529 -3.67 9.00 26.62
N ARG A 530 -3.63 8.05 27.58
CA ARG A 530 -2.61 8.00 28.63
C ARG A 530 -1.67 6.84 28.37
N LEU A 531 -0.42 7.15 28.05
CA LEU A 531 0.60 6.16 27.73
C LEU A 531 1.59 6.04 28.88
N LYS A 532 1.62 4.88 29.54
CA LYS A 532 2.67 4.54 30.50
C LYS A 532 3.92 4.16 29.73
N MET A 533 5.07 4.72 30.11
CA MET A 533 6.36 4.42 29.47
C MET A 533 7.06 3.20 30.09
N ASP A 534 6.32 2.31 30.73
CA ASP A 534 6.85 1.17 31.50
C ASP A 534 7.53 0.07 30.65
N PHE A 535 7.45 0.19 29.32
CA PHE A 535 8.20 -0.62 28.37
C PHE A 535 9.64 -0.13 28.15
N LEU A 536 9.97 1.10 28.57
CA LEU A 536 11.33 1.60 28.52
C LEU A 536 12.18 0.91 29.60
N PRO A 537 13.46 0.59 29.32
CA PRO A 537 14.37 0.12 30.34
C PRO A 537 14.70 1.26 31.33
N GLU A 538 15.41 0.92 32.41
CA GLU A 538 15.89 1.92 33.37
C GLU A 538 16.84 2.92 32.69
N GLY A 539 16.56 4.22 32.83
CA GLY A 539 17.35 5.27 32.22
C GLY A 539 16.52 6.51 31.88
N GLU A 540 17.21 7.51 31.32
CA GLU A 540 16.60 8.72 30.77
C GLU A 540 16.67 8.65 29.24
N PHE A 541 15.56 9.00 28.60
CA PHE A 541 15.36 8.99 27.15
C PHE A 541 14.82 10.35 26.69
N GLU A 542 14.90 10.61 25.39
CA GLU A 542 14.27 11.75 24.74
C GLU A 542 13.08 11.30 23.88
N ALA A 543 11.96 12.00 24.00
CA ALA A 543 10.77 11.79 23.20
C ALA A 543 10.53 13.00 22.27
N GLU A 544 10.41 12.73 20.97
CA GLU A 544 9.94 13.66 19.93
C GLU A 544 8.45 13.37 19.67
N ILE A 545 7.59 14.32 20.02
CA ILE A 545 6.13 14.17 20.04
C ILE A 545 5.53 15.04 18.93
N TYR A 546 4.74 14.41 18.07
CA TYR A 546 4.06 14.99 16.92
C TYR A 546 2.55 14.96 17.17
N GLU A 547 1.92 16.13 17.25
CA GLU A 547 0.51 16.30 17.61
C GLU A 547 -0.22 17.21 16.61
N ASP A 548 -1.52 17.00 16.47
CA ASP A 548 -2.39 17.92 15.76
C ASP A 548 -2.37 19.33 16.39
N ASP A 549 -2.34 20.36 15.54
CA ASP A 549 -2.79 21.71 15.91
C ASP A 549 -4.30 21.71 16.20
N SER A 550 -4.84 22.84 16.69
CA SER A 550 -6.29 22.92 17.00
C SER A 550 -7.21 22.68 15.80
N SER A 551 -6.70 22.78 14.57
CA SER A 551 -7.46 22.47 13.36
C SER A 551 -7.29 21.05 12.82
N GLY A 552 -6.28 20.30 13.26
CA GLY A 552 -5.92 19.01 12.68
C GLY A 552 -5.30 19.10 11.29
N GLU A 553 -4.91 20.31 10.84
CA GLU A 553 -4.32 20.57 9.52
C GLU A 553 -2.84 20.94 9.58
N MET A 554 -2.29 21.11 10.78
CA MET A 554 -0.86 21.38 10.97
C MET A 554 -0.27 20.50 12.05
N MET A 555 1.03 20.25 11.93
CA MET A 555 1.79 19.43 12.86
C MET A 555 2.54 20.27 13.88
N LYS A 556 2.26 20.07 15.17
CA LYS A 556 3.06 20.57 16.29
C LYS A 556 4.10 19.53 16.67
N VAL A 557 5.33 19.96 16.89
CA VAL A 557 6.44 19.08 17.30
C VAL A 557 7.02 19.58 18.61
N LYS A 558 7.14 18.70 19.60
CA LYS A 558 7.71 18.99 20.92
C LYS A 558 8.75 17.95 21.28
N ARG A 559 9.73 18.32 22.09
CA ARG A 559 10.70 17.39 22.69
C ARG A 559 10.63 17.46 24.20
N ARG A 560 10.76 16.31 24.85
CA ARG A 560 10.90 16.23 26.31
C ARG A 560 11.72 15.00 26.70
N LYS A 561 12.29 15.06 27.90
CA LYS A 561 12.88 13.89 28.55
C LYS A 561 11.80 13.00 29.17
N VAL A 562 12.03 11.69 29.16
CA VAL A 562 11.13 10.67 29.71
C VAL A 562 11.93 9.50 30.33
N THR A 563 11.30 8.81 31.26
CA THR A 563 11.79 7.61 31.94
C THR A 563 10.68 6.56 31.98
N SER A 564 10.98 5.34 32.41
CA SER A 564 9.98 4.26 32.54
C SER A 564 8.88 4.54 33.58
N ALA A 565 9.08 5.51 34.47
CA ALA A 565 8.09 5.94 35.46
C ALA A 565 7.09 6.98 34.92
N ASP A 566 7.37 7.57 33.76
CA ASP A 566 6.55 8.64 33.22
C ASP A 566 5.26 8.16 32.56
N VAL A 567 4.27 9.05 32.55
CA VAL A 567 3.05 8.93 31.76
C VAL A 567 2.99 10.11 30.80
N ILE A 568 2.80 9.83 29.51
CA ILE A 568 2.53 10.85 28.49
C ILE A 568 1.01 10.91 28.29
N GLU A 569 0.43 12.09 28.48
CA GLU A 569 -0.97 12.37 28.15
C GLU A 569 -1.03 13.06 26.77
N LEU A 570 -1.74 12.46 25.83
CA LEU A 570 -1.93 12.97 24.47
C LEU A 570 -3.40 13.35 24.26
N PRO A 571 -3.74 14.64 24.21
CA PRO A 571 -5.07 15.08 23.80
C PRO A 571 -5.22 14.87 22.28
N LEU A 572 -6.10 13.98 21.88
CA LEU A 572 -6.42 13.70 20.48
C LEU A 572 -7.74 14.36 20.10
N LEU A 573 -7.76 15.01 18.94
CA LEU A 573 -9.00 15.51 18.33
C LEU A 573 -9.92 14.34 17.93
N LYS A 574 -11.20 14.63 17.65
CA LYS A 574 -12.08 13.67 16.98
C LYS A 574 -11.47 13.31 15.62
N SER A 575 -11.46 12.02 15.26
CA SER A 575 -10.77 11.51 14.06
C SER A 575 -9.28 11.89 14.02
N GLY A 576 -8.68 12.14 15.20
CA GLY A 576 -7.34 12.69 15.38
C GLY A 576 -6.27 11.63 15.61
N GLY A 577 -5.02 12.09 15.77
CA GLY A 577 -3.91 11.21 16.08
C GLY A 577 -2.67 11.92 16.61
N ALA A 578 -1.63 11.13 16.88
CA ALA A 578 -0.32 11.61 17.32
C ALA A 578 0.76 10.56 17.04
N GLY A 579 2.01 11.02 16.91
CA GLY A 579 3.19 10.17 16.79
C GLY A 579 4.21 10.48 17.88
N ILE A 580 4.89 9.46 18.40
CA ILE A 580 6.03 9.63 19.30
C ILE A 580 7.20 8.81 18.78
N TYR A 581 8.37 9.44 18.68
CA TYR A 581 9.65 8.77 18.51
C TYR A 581 10.46 8.91 19.80
N ILE A 582 10.96 7.80 20.34
CA ILE A 582 11.75 7.77 21.57
C ILE A 582 13.08 7.08 21.29
N ALA A 583 14.16 7.69 21.77
CA ALA A 583 15.51 7.11 21.76
C ALA A 583 16.29 7.61 22.99
N GLN A 584 17.44 7.00 23.29
CA GLN A 584 18.29 7.47 24.38
C GLN A 584 18.75 8.92 24.14
N GLU A 585 19.17 9.21 22.91
CA GLU A 585 19.46 10.55 22.41
C GLU A 585 18.87 10.68 21.00
N ILE A 586 18.15 11.75 20.71
CA ILE A 586 17.57 11.96 19.38
C ILE A 586 18.69 12.33 18.40
N SER A 587 19.08 11.38 17.56
CA SER A 587 20.01 11.61 16.46
C SER A 587 19.43 12.54 15.39
N GLY A 588 20.32 13.09 14.55
CA GLY A 588 19.92 13.72 13.29
C GLY A 588 19.12 12.73 12.42
N LEU A 589 18.23 13.29 11.60
CA LEU A 589 17.39 12.50 10.70
C LEU A 589 18.25 11.77 9.66
N PRO A 590 17.84 10.56 9.22
CA PRO A 590 18.52 9.85 8.14
C PRO A 590 18.66 10.75 6.90
N LYS A 591 19.87 10.81 6.35
CA LYS A 591 20.17 11.50 5.08
C LYS A 591 20.61 10.44 4.08
N GLY A 592 20.08 10.51 2.86
CA GLY A 592 20.59 9.71 1.75
C GLY A 592 21.22 10.57 0.66
N ILE A 593 21.06 10.17 -0.60
CA ILE A 593 21.77 10.76 -1.75
C ILE A 593 20.94 11.93 -2.31
N CYS A 594 21.36 13.16 -2.00
CA CYS A 594 20.74 14.38 -2.51
C CYS A 594 21.22 14.71 -3.93
N SER A 595 20.32 14.68 -4.92
CA SER A 595 20.60 15.01 -6.32
C SER A 595 19.30 15.31 -7.08
N GLY A 596 19.41 15.85 -8.31
CA GLY A 596 18.25 16.17 -9.16
C GLY A 596 17.22 17.04 -8.44
N TYR A 597 16.01 16.51 -8.20
CA TYR A 597 14.95 17.19 -7.45
C TYR A 597 15.38 17.62 -6.03
N MET A 598 16.23 16.82 -5.39
CA MET A 598 16.75 17.07 -4.04
C MET A 598 18.17 17.65 -4.02
N SER A 599 18.60 18.30 -5.11
CA SER A 599 19.95 18.88 -5.18
C SER A 599 20.26 19.82 -4.00
N GLU A 600 21.45 19.65 -3.39
CA GLU A 600 21.96 20.55 -2.34
C GLU A 600 22.56 21.84 -2.90
N ALA A 601 22.75 21.94 -4.22
CA ALA A 601 23.18 23.17 -4.89
C ALA A 601 22.02 24.18 -4.94
N ARG A 602 21.53 24.58 -3.77
CA ARG A 602 20.39 25.48 -3.60
C ARG A 602 20.67 26.57 -2.57
N THR A 603 19.98 27.69 -2.74
CA THR A 603 19.91 28.75 -1.74
C THR A 603 18.47 28.93 -1.29
N GLU A 604 18.24 28.91 0.02
CA GLU A 604 16.93 29.16 0.63
C GLU A 604 16.76 30.64 0.98
N TYR A 605 15.58 31.19 0.69
CA TYR A 605 15.17 32.53 1.08
C TYR A 605 13.82 32.43 1.79
N VAL A 606 13.81 32.72 3.10
CA VAL A 606 12.58 32.74 3.91
C VAL A 606 11.75 33.96 3.53
N ALA A 607 10.43 33.80 3.36
CA ALA A 607 9.55 34.87 2.90
C ALA A 607 9.58 36.08 3.84
N LEU A 608 9.66 35.88 5.16
CA LEU A 608 9.76 36.98 6.13
C LEU A 608 11.00 37.88 5.95
N ALA A 609 12.07 37.40 5.32
CA ALA A 609 13.24 38.20 5.01
C ALA A 609 13.06 39.05 3.73
N GLY A 610 12.02 38.77 2.93
CA GLY A 610 11.68 39.50 1.73
C GLY A 610 11.02 40.86 2.04
N LYS A 611 11.21 41.83 1.14
CA LYS A 611 10.54 43.13 1.24
C LYS A 611 9.12 43.01 0.68
N THR A 612 8.11 43.05 1.56
CA THR A 612 6.70 43.02 1.14
C THR A 612 6.27 44.34 0.51
N LEU A 613 5.39 44.25 -0.49
CA LEU A 613 4.80 45.37 -1.21
C LEU A 613 3.29 45.15 -1.40
N GLN A 614 2.58 46.24 -1.65
CA GLN A 614 1.19 46.25 -2.12
C GLN A 614 0.14 45.54 -1.23
N GLY A 615 0.41 45.41 0.07
CA GLY A 615 -0.55 44.85 1.05
C GLY A 615 -0.21 43.45 1.54
N SER A 616 0.95 42.91 1.17
CA SER A 616 1.43 41.64 1.71
C SER A 616 1.94 41.79 3.15
N GLU A 617 1.55 40.87 4.04
CA GLU A 617 1.79 40.97 5.49
C GLU A 617 2.25 39.63 6.10
N PRO A 618 3.05 39.64 7.18
CA PRO A 618 3.48 38.41 7.84
C PRO A 618 2.33 37.70 8.57
N VAL A 619 2.41 36.38 8.66
CA VAL A 619 1.50 35.53 9.44
C VAL A 619 2.29 34.47 10.20
N VAL A 620 1.86 34.15 11.42
CA VAL A 620 2.42 33.07 12.26
C VAL A 620 1.29 32.11 12.62
N TYR A 621 1.51 30.83 12.34
CA TYR A 621 0.55 29.76 12.59
C TYR A 621 0.70 29.16 14.00
N GLU A 622 -0.28 28.36 14.44
CA GLU A 622 -0.27 27.74 15.78
C GLU A 622 0.94 26.83 16.00
N ASN A 623 1.42 26.16 14.95
CA ASN A 623 2.61 25.34 15.01
C ASN A 623 3.92 26.15 14.99
N GLU A 624 3.88 27.48 15.06
CA GLU A 624 5.03 28.39 14.95
C GLU A 624 5.64 28.48 13.54
N GLN A 625 4.99 27.92 12.52
CA GLN A 625 5.38 28.16 11.13
C GLN A 625 5.09 29.61 10.76
N GLU A 626 6.02 30.25 10.07
CA GLU A 626 5.93 31.65 9.67
C GLU A 626 5.85 31.78 8.15
N ALA A 627 4.99 32.68 7.66
CA ALA A 627 4.81 32.92 6.23
C ALA A 627 4.44 34.40 5.95
N VAL A 628 4.30 34.73 4.67
CA VAL A 628 3.77 36.02 4.19
C VAL A 628 2.49 35.77 3.42
N LEU A 629 1.40 36.42 3.82
CA LEU A 629 0.18 36.50 3.02
C LEU A 629 0.45 37.39 1.80
N LEU A 630 0.59 36.77 0.62
CA LEU A 630 1.00 37.44 -0.62
C LEU A 630 -0.16 38.18 -1.28
N ASN A 631 -0.64 39.24 -0.63
CA ASN A 631 -1.64 40.14 -1.19
C ASN A 631 -0.93 41.28 -1.94
N GLY A 632 -0.35 40.97 -3.10
CA GLY A 632 0.46 41.91 -3.88
C GLY A 632 1.76 41.26 -4.33
N SER A 633 2.89 41.79 -3.86
CA SER A 633 4.22 41.27 -4.23
C SER A 633 5.19 41.22 -3.07
N ILE A 634 6.21 40.38 -3.23
CA ILE A 634 7.36 40.30 -2.35
C ILE A 634 8.65 40.35 -3.18
N VAL A 635 9.67 41.02 -2.66
CA VAL A 635 10.96 41.21 -3.33
C VAL A 635 12.08 40.57 -2.52
N PHE A 636 12.84 39.68 -3.15
CA PHE A 636 14.04 39.05 -2.60
C PHE A 636 15.30 39.62 -3.27
N ALA A 637 16.34 39.88 -2.48
CA ALA A 637 17.68 40.08 -3.02
C ALA A 637 18.31 38.70 -3.20
N VAL A 638 18.50 38.28 -4.45
CA VAL A 638 18.97 36.93 -4.78
C VAL A 638 20.29 36.97 -5.54
N LYS A 639 21.03 35.87 -5.45
CA LYS A 639 22.23 35.63 -6.26
C LYS A 639 22.02 34.39 -7.13
N THR A 640 22.15 34.53 -8.43
CA THR A 640 21.82 33.49 -9.42
C THR A 640 22.91 33.34 -10.49
N THR A 641 22.81 32.29 -11.30
CA THR A 641 23.66 32.07 -12.48
C THR A 641 22.97 32.56 -13.75
N ASP A 642 23.72 32.73 -14.83
CA ASP A 642 23.24 33.12 -16.16
C ASP A 642 22.68 31.91 -16.96
N SER A 643 22.26 30.86 -16.26
CA SER A 643 21.65 29.66 -16.80
C SER A 643 20.24 29.47 -16.22
N PRO A 644 19.34 28.75 -16.90
CA PRO A 644 18.08 28.34 -16.27
C PRO A 644 18.32 27.61 -14.96
N GLN A 645 17.57 27.97 -13.92
CA GLN A 645 17.59 27.32 -12.61
C GLN A 645 16.15 27.02 -12.18
N THR A 646 15.97 26.09 -11.24
CA THR A 646 14.66 25.82 -10.64
C THR A 646 14.40 26.78 -9.48
N LEU A 647 13.32 27.53 -9.56
CA LEU A 647 12.71 28.26 -8.44
C LEU A 647 11.62 27.37 -7.82
N ARG A 648 11.84 26.88 -6.60
CA ARG A 648 10.85 26.14 -5.81
C ARG A 648 10.16 27.06 -4.83
N LEU A 649 8.84 27.06 -4.80
CA LEU A 649 8.04 27.83 -3.85
C LEU A 649 7.36 26.90 -2.86
N PHE A 650 7.35 27.31 -1.59
CA PHE A 650 6.62 26.63 -0.52
C PHE A 650 5.45 27.51 -0.08
N TYR A 651 4.23 27.09 -0.38
CA TYR A 651 3.05 27.92 -0.13
C TYR A 651 1.82 27.11 0.28
N ALA A 652 0.87 27.79 0.91
CA ALA A 652 -0.48 27.31 1.17
C ALA A 652 -1.52 28.20 0.46
N ALA A 653 -2.48 27.58 -0.21
CA ALA A 653 -3.57 28.27 -0.90
C ALA A 653 -4.84 27.41 -0.94
N LYS A 654 -5.96 27.98 -0.51
CA LYS A 654 -7.28 27.31 -0.52
C LYS A 654 -7.82 27.01 -1.92
N GLU A 655 -7.42 27.79 -2.91
CA GLU A 655 -7.89 27.70 -4.29
C GLU A 655 -6.72 27.98 -5.25
N PRO A 656 -6.84 27.59 -6.53
CA PRO A 656 -5.85 27.96 -7.53
C PRO A 656 -5.67 29.49 -7.64
N TRP A 657 -4.47 29.92 -7.98
CA TRP A 657 -4.11 31.33 -8.11
C TRP A 657 -3.08 31.54 -9.23
N THR A 658 -2.87 32.77 -9.68
CA THR A 658 -1.90 33.06 -10.73
C THR A 658 -0.77 33.91 -10.18
N MET A 659 0.45 33.47 -10.42
CA MET A 659 1.68 34.10 -9.97
C MET A 659 2.47 34.67 -11.16
N ARG A 660 3.18 35.77 -10.92
CA ARG A 660 4.25 36.28 -11.77
C ARG A 660 5.56 36.26 -11.02
N VAL A 661 6.59 35.76 -11.68
CA VAL A 661 7.98 35.88 -11.24
C VAL A 661 8.71 36.79 -12.22
N SER A 662 9.50 37.74 -11.72
CA SER A 662 10.38 38.55 -12.57
C SER A 662 11.68 38.92 -11.86
N ASP A 663 12.77 39.02 -12.62
CA ASP A 663 14.09 39.47 -12.12
C ASP A 663 14.45 40.88 -12.63
N GLY A 664 13.45 41.60 -13.16
CA GLY A 664 13.58 42.90 -13.81
C GLY A 664 13.80 42.86 -15.33
N ILE A 665 14.22 41.70 -15.87
CA ILE A 665 14.38 41.49 -17.32
C ILE A 665 13.47 40.37 -17.79
N ASN A 666 13.63 39.19 -17.21
CA ASN A 666 12.83 38.02 -17.49
C ASN A 666 11.56 38.03 -16.65
N LYS A 667 10.51 37.42 -17.21
CA LYS A 667 9.20 37.36 -16.59
C LYS A 667 8.47 36.09 -16.99
N VAL A 668 7.94 35.38 -16.00
CA VAL A 668 7.15 34.16 -16.18
C VAL A 668 5.86 34.29 -15.39
N ASP A 669 4.73 34.09 -16.07
CA ASP A 669 3.41 34.01 -15.45
C ASP A 669 3.03 32.52 -15.38
N MET A 670 2.47 32.07 -14.26
CA MET A 670 2.11 30.67 -14.04
C MET A 670 0.86 30.53 -13.18
N ASP A 671 0.02 29.56 -13.53
CA ASP A 671 -1.08 29.11 -12.68
C ASP A 671 -0.55 28.15 -11.60
N MET A 672 -0.89 28.47 -10.37
CA MET A 672 -0.49 27.78 -9.16
C MET A 672 -1.67 26.91 -8.68
N PRO A 673 -1.46 25.62 -8.39
CA PRO A 673 -2.52 24.78 -7.85
C PRO A 673 -2.90 25.21 -6.42
N GLN A 674 -4.07 24.77 -5.97
CA GLN A 674 -4.42 24.81 -4.55
C GLN A 674 -3.62 23.77 -3.76
N SER A 675 -3.45 24.01 -2.47
CA SER A 675 -2.86 23.05 -1.51
C SER A 675 -3.90 22.39 -0.60
N GLY A 676 -5.18 22.62 -0.86
CA GLY A 676 -6.31 22.07 -0.10
C GLY A 676 -6.75 22.95 1.08
N SER A 677 -5.85 23.71 1.68
CA SER A 677 -6.20 24.72 2.71
C SER A 677 -5.19 25.86 2.78
N ASP A 678 -5.45 26.88 3.61
CA ASP A 678 -4.50 27.98 3.88
C ASP A 678 -3.48 27.63 4.99
N LYS A 679 -3.44 26.35 5.39
CA LYS A 679 -2.58 25.79 6.44
C LYS A 679 -1.76 24.59 5.98
N ILE A 680 -2.18 23.92 4.91
CA ILE A 680 -1.43 22.83 4.30
C ILE A 680 -0.51 23.42 3.25
N PHE A 681 0.80 23.26 3.43
CA PHE A 681 1.82 23.76 2.51
C PHE A 681 2.21 22.69 1.49
N LEU A 682 2.53 23.11 0.28
CA LEU A 682 3.15 22.27 -0.75
C LEU A 682 4.30 23.00 -1.45
N ALA A 683 5.20 22.23 -2.06
CA ALA A 683 6.25 22.72 -2.93
C ALA A 683 5.80 22.79 -4.40
N LYS A 684 6.21 23.83 -5.14
CA LYS A 684 6.01 23.91 -6.60
C LYS A 684 7.25 24.44 -7.29
N ASP A 685 7.71 23.70 -8.28
CA ASP A 685 8.86 24.06 -9.12
C ASP A 685 8.47 24.91 -10.32
N VAL A 686 9.32 25.88 -10.64
CA VAL A 686 9.30 26.72 -11.85
C VAL A 686 10.70 26.77 -12.42
N VAL A 687 10.87 26.46 -13.70
CA VAL A 687 12.16 26.73 -14.38
C VAL A 687 12.19 28.20 -14.76
N PHE A 688 13.16 28.94 -14.25
CA PHE A 688 13.29 30.38 -14.47
C PHE A 688 14.65 30.71 -15.11
N PRO A 689 14.68 31.43 -16.25
CA PRO A 689 15.91 31.84 -16.90
C PRO A 689 16.45 33.11 -16.25
N PHE A 690 17.20 32.98 -15.15
CA PHE A 690 17.75 34.15 -14.46
C PHE A 690 18.77 34.91 -15.33
N VAL A 691 18.83 36.23 -15.14
CA VAL A 691 19.88 37.09 -15.74
C VAL A 691 21.31 36.81 -15.25
N GLY A 692 21.44 36.11 -14.12
CA GLY A 692 22.70 35.88 -13.41
C GLY A 692 23.19 37.07 -12.59
N GLY A 693 24.00 36.79 -11.56
CA GLY A 693 24.55 37.78 -10.64
C GLY A 693 23.60 38.13 -9.49
N GLU A 694 23.78 39.33 -8.91
CA GLU A 694 22.88 39.85 -7.89
C GLU A 694 21.70 40.57 -8.54
N SER A 695 20.46 40.17 -8.20
CA SER A 695 19.25 40.75 -8.77
C SER A 695 18.11 40.82 -7.75
N ALA A 696 17.08 41.59 -8.08
CA ALA A 696 15.84 41.65 -7.31
C ALA A 696 14.82 40.70 -7.93
N LEU A 697 14.53 39.59 -7.25
CA LEU A 697 13.48 38.66 -7.65
C LEU A 697 12.15 39.13 -7.06
N ILE A 698 11.19 39.41 -7.93
CA ILE A 698 9.85 39.85 -7.56
C ILE A 698 8.89 38.68 -7.80
N ILE A 699 8.19 38.27 -6.75
CA ILE A 699 7.07 37.33 -6.82
C ILE A 699 5.79 38.13 -6.57
N GLU A 700 4.88 38.12 -7.54
CA GLU A 700 3.63 38.88 -7.55
C GLU A 700 2.43 37.93 -7.71
N ARG A 701 1.40 38.11 -6.88
CA ARG A 701 0.08 37.52 -7.12
C ARG A 701 -0.67 38.38 -8.13
N ILE A 702 -1.00 37.80 -9.29
CA ILE A 702 -1.72 38.50 -10.37
C ILE A 702 -3.23 38.31 -10.22
N ALA A 703 -3.68 37.11 -9.87
CA ALA A 703 -5.09 36.73 -9.77
C ALA A 703 -5.30 35.57 -8.77
N GLY A 704 -6.56 35.26 -8.44
CA GLY A 704 -6.93 34.16 -7.53
C GLY A 704 -6.93 34.55 -6.05
N VAL A 705 -6.84 33.60 -5.14
CA VAL A 705 -6.83 33.83 -3.67
C VAL A 705 -5.48 34.36 -3.18
N VAL A 706 -5.43 34.92 -1.96
CA VAL A 706 -4.18 35.32 -1.29
C VAL A 706 -3.51 34.05 -0.72
N PRO A 707 -2.36 33.62 -1.27
CA PRO A 707 -1.64 32.47 -0.72
C PRO A 707 -0.75 32.91 0.46
N ALA A 708 -0.41 31.96 1.33
CA ALA A 708 0.66 32.12 2.29
C ALA A 708 1.95 31.56 1.72
N LEU A 709 2.97 32.39 1.50
CA LEU A 709 4.29 31.98 1.03
C LEU A 709 5.23 31.83 2.23
N GLU A 710 5.76 30.63 2.47
CA GLU A 710 6.71 30.36 3.55
C GLU A 710 8.14 30.75 3.14
N LYS A 711 8.59 30.24 1.99
CA LYS A 711 9.96 30.38 1.52
C LYS A 711 10.07 30.01 0.04
N ILE A 712 11.23 30.33 -0.52
CA ILE A 712 11.64 29.88 -1.86
C ILE A 712 13.02 29.24 -1.83
N HIS A 713 13.27 28.29 -2.73
CA HIS A 713 14.61 27.81 -3.06
C HIS A 713 14.94 28.19 -4.49
N ILE A 714 16.18 28.63 -4.72
CA ILE A 714 16.77 28.68 -6.06
C ILE A 714 17.78 27.54 -6.14
N ILE A 715 17.53 26.60 -7.06
CA ILE A 715 18.21 25.32 -7.17
C ILE A 715 18.96 25.28 -8.51
N ASP A 716 20.28 25.12 -8.46
CA ASP A 716 21.12 24.81 -9.61
C ASP A 716 21.18 23.28 -9.80
N ASN A 717 20.12 22.75 -10.42
CA ASN A 717 20.01 21.36 -10.83
C ASN A 717 20.10 21.20 -12.35
N LYS A 718 20.49 22.25 -13.09
CA LYS A 718 20.54 22.30 -14.56
C LYS A 718 19.26 21.73 -15.19
N PRO A 719 18.10 22.37 -14.97
CA PRO A 719 16.82 21.84 -15.43
C PRO A 719 16.86 21.60 -16.94
N GLN A 720 16.35 20.44 -17.37
CA GLN A 720 16.37 20.03 -18.78
C GLN A 720 15.55 21.00 -19.63
N GLN A 721 16.07 21.37 -20.80
CA GLN A 721 15.35 22.16 -21.79
C GLN A 721 14.48 21.27 -22.65
N GLU A 722 13.25 21.72 -22.92
CA GLU A 722 12.28 20.99 -23.72
C GLU A 722 12.13 21.63 -25.09
N LEU A 723 12.26 20.84 -26.17
CA LEU A 723 11.92 21.24 -27.52
C LEU A 723 10.46 20.85 -27.81
N TYR A 724 9.52 21.79 -27.64
CA TYR A 724 8.12 21.55 -27.94
C TYR A 724 7.79 21.72 -29.44
N ILE A 725 7.07 20.75 -29.99
CA ILE A 725 6.66 20.69 -31.40
C ILE A 725 5.13 20.54 -31.44
N PRO A 726 4.38 21.60 -31.79
CA PRO A 726 2.93 21.51 -31.96
C PRO A 726 2.58 20.75 -33.24
N VAL A 727 1.40 20.13 -33.26
CA VAL A 727 0.96 19.33 -34.41
C VAL A 727 0.90 20.11 -35.74
N GLY A 728 0.60 21.41 -35.71
CA GLY A 728 0.55 22.26 -36.91
C GLY A 728 1.86 22.40 -37.68
N LYS A 729 2.99 21.92 -37.13
CA LYS A 729 4.26 21.80 -37.86
C LYS A 729 4.37 20.54 -38.72
N GLY A 730 3.46 19.59 -38.54
CA GLY A 730 3.45 18.31 -39.26
C GLY A 730 2.57 18.34 -40.50
N SER A 731 2.57 17.22 -41.23
CA SER A 731 1.68 16.94 -42.36
C SER A 731 0.80 15.74 -42.06
N LEU A 732 -0.45 15.78 -42.55
CA LEU A 732 -1.44 14.73 -42.32
C LEU A 732 -1.71 13.94 -43.60
N SER A 733 -2.05 12.65 -43.45
CA SER A 733 -2.54 11.81 -44.54
C SER A 733 -3.60 10.82 -44.06
N GLY A 734 -4.31 10.20 -45.01
CA GLY A 734 -5.17 9.04 -44.76
C GLY A 734 -6.37 9.26 -43.85
N GLY A 735 -6.89 10.50 -43.79
CA GLY A 735 -8.10 10.85 -43.06
C GLY A 735 -7.87 11.48 -41.69
N ALA A 736 -6.62 11.70 -41.28
CA ALA A 736 -6.30 12.53 -40.13
C ALA A 736 -6.57 14.01 -40.44
N GLU A 737 -7.07 14.77 -39.45
CA GLU A 737 -7.50 16.16 -39.60
C GLU A 737 -7.00 17.04 -38.45
N PHE A 738 -6.66 18.30 -38.76
CA PHE A 738 -6.44 19.33 -37.75
C PHE A 738 -7.78 19.88 -37.27
N VAL A 739 -7.99 19.89 -35.97
CA VAL A 739 -9.21 20.39 -35.32
C VAL A 739 -8.80 21.33 -34.18
N LEU A 740 -9.56 22.40 -34.00
CA LEU A 740 -9.40 23.28 -32.84
C LEU A 740 -10.26 22.79 -31.68
N ASP A 741 -9.71 22.75 -30.47
CA ASP A 741 -10.48 22.54 -29.26
C ASP A 741 -11.25 23.81 -28.83
N ALA A 742 -12.04 23.70 -27.76
CA ALA A 742 -12.84 24.81 -27.25
C ALA A 742 -12.00 26.03 -26.78
N ALA A 743 -10.72 25.83 -26.47
CA ALA A 743 -9.76 26.87 -26.10
C ALA A 743 -9.01 27.44 -27.32
N GLY A 744 -9.31 26.97 -28.54
CA GLY A 744 -8.64 27.38 -29.78
C GLY A 744 -7.27 26.74 -29.97
N MET A 745 -6.93 25.68 -29.23
CA MET A 745 -5.70 24.93 -29.42
C MET A 745 -5.89 23.87 -30.50
N GLU A 746 -4.93 23.78 -31.41
CA GLU A 746 -4.94 22.80 -32.49
C GLU A 746 -4.56 21.41 -31.96
N LYS A 747 -5.34 20.40 -32.37
CA LYS A 747 -5.09 18.98 -32.17
C LYS A 747 -5.29 18.22 -33.47
N VAL A 748 -4.68 17.06 -33.57
CA VAL A 748 -4.92 16.12 -34.67
C VAL A 748 -5.94 15.08 -34.22
N THR A 749 -6.97 14.86 -35.03
CA THR A 749 -7.96 13.80 -34.87
C THR A 749 -7.88 12.84 -36.07
N GLY A 750 -8.58 11.70 -35.99
CA GLY A 750 -8.62 10.74 -37.10
C GLY A 750 -7.31 9.98 -37.35
N LEU A 751 -6.39 9.96 -36.40
CA LEU A 751 -5.20 9.11 -36.45
C LEU A 751 -5.59 7.62 -36.34
N GLY A 752 -4.84 6.78 -37.04
CA GLY A 752 -5.12 5.35 -37.16
C GLY A 752 -6.10 5.00 -38.27
N ASN A 753 -6.30 3.71 -38.56
CA ASN A 753 -7.05 3.23 -39.73
C ASN A 753 -6.59 3.85 -41.07
N GLY A 754 -5.28 4.04 -41.21
CA GLY A 754 -4.66 4.71 -42.36
C GLY A 754 -4.38 6.20 -42.16
N GLY A 755 -4.95 6.83 -41.13
CA GLY A 755 -4.66 8.21 -40.73
C GLY A 755 -3.31 8.34 -40.04
N GLU A 756 -2.49 9.31 -40.47
CA GLU A 756 -1.11 9.49 -40.00
C GLU A 756 -0.73 10.96 -39.84
N LEU A 757 0.21 11.24 -38.93
CA LEU A 757 0.85 12.53 -38.74
C LEU A 757 2.37 12.40 -38.91
N LYS A 758 2.98 13.23 -39.76
CA LYS A 758 4.41 13.19 -40.10
C LYS A 758 5.11 14.51 -39.86
N PHE A 759 6.36 14.44 -39.40
CA PHE A 759 7.27 15.57 -39.26
C PHE A 759 8.57 15.23 -39.98
N ASP A 760 9.00 16.09 -40.90
CA ASP A 760 10.20 15.83 -41.72
C ASP A 760 11.45 16.56 -41.22
N HIS A 761 11.29 17.46 -40.25
CA HIS A 761 12.36 18.35 -39.80
C HIS A 761 12.45 18.54 -38.29
N ILE A 762 12.96 17.52 -37.58
CA ILE A 762 13.28 17.60 -36.15
C ILE A 762 14.80 17.64 -36.00
N MET A 763 15.34 18.82 -35.64
CA MET A 763 16.78 19.05 -35.53
C MET A 763 17.27 18.83 -34.10
N LEU A 764 18.24 17.94 -33.92
CA LEU A 764 18.83 17.63 -32.62
C LEU A 764 20.35 17.87 -32.59
N PRO A 765 20.92 18.27 -31.44
CA PRO A 765 22.33 18.65 -31.36
C PRO A 765 23.30 17.46 -31.27
N LYS A 766 22.84 16.28 -30.82
CA LYS A 766 23.67 15.09 -30.61
C LYS A 766 22.87 13.81 -30.84
N ASP A 767 23.56 12.70 -31.10
CA ASP A 767 22.97 11.36 -31.06
C ASP A 767 22.67 11.02 -29.60
N GLY A 768 21.59 10.29 -29.33
CA GLY A 768 21.34 9.79 -27.98
C GLY A 768 19.90 9.37 -27.73
N TYR A 769 19.64 9.00 -26.48
CA TYR A 769 18.28 8.82 -25.99
C TYR A 769 17.66 10.17 -25.62
N TYR A 770 16.38 10.28 -25.96
CA TYR A 770 15.54 11.43 -25.67
C TYR A 770 14.22 10.92 -25.10
N LEU A 771 13.62 11.71 -24.22
CA LEU A 771 12.23 11.51 -23.83
C LEU A 771 11.35 12.24 -24.83
N MET A 772 10.35 11.53 -25.33
CA MET A 772 9.27 12.09 -26.12
C MET A 772 8.02 12.14 -25.25
N ARG A 773 7.62 13.35 -24.86
CA ARG A 773 6.40 13.59 -24.07
C ARG A 773 5.27 14.01 -24.98
N PHE A 774 4.23 13.17 -25.10
CA PHE A 774 3.02 13.50 -25.86
C PHE A 774 2.09 14.36 -25.01
N ASP A 775 1.50 15.39 -25.61
CA ASP A 775 0.32 16.06 -25.07
C ASP A 775 -0.90 15.55 -25.85
N TYR A 776 -1.83 14.88 -25.18
CA TYR A 776 -2.89 14.13 -25.85
C TYR A 776 -4.23 14.20 -25.11
N CYS A 777 -5.31 13.84 -25.78
CA CYS A 777 -6.59 13.54 -25.14
C CYS A 777 -7.21 12.28 -25.74
N ALA A 778 -7.85 11.47 -24.90
CA ALA A 778 -8.37 10.17 -25.27
C ALA A 778 -9.63 9.84 -24.48
N GLY A 779 -10.69 9.42 -25.17
CA GLY A 779 -11.89 8.89 -24.50
C GLY A 779 -11.78 7.43 -24.07
N GLU A 780 -10.80 6.70 -24.61
CA GLU A 780 -10.46 5.32 -24.28
C GLU A 780 -8.96 5.15 -24.49
N SER A 781 -8.33 4.19 -23.79
CA SER A 781 -6.92 3.87 -23.98
C SER A 781 -6.67 3.33 -25.39
N ARG A 782 -5.68 3.87 -26.11
CA ARG A 782 -5.36 3.48 -27.50
C ARG A 782 -3.87 3.40 -27.73
N ASP A 783 -3.45 2.44 -28.54
CA ASP A 783 -2.06 2.36 -28.96
C ASP A 783 -1.69 3.47 -29.96
N LEU A 784 -0.43 3.86 -29.90
CA LEU A 784 0.23 4.76 -30.82
C LEU A 784 1.59 4.17 -31.20
N SER A 785 1.82 4.11 -32.52
CA SER A 785 3.12 3.79 -33.09
C SER A 785 3.89 5.07 -33.42
N VAL A 786 5.18 5.05 -33.09
CA VAL A 786 6.14 6.15 -33.23
C VAL A 786 7.28 5.62 -34.08
N GLU A 787 7.27 5.96 -35.37
CA GLU A 787 8.30 5.56 -36.33
C GLU A 787 9.26 6.72 -36.59
N LEU A 788 10.55 6.45 -36.48
CA LEU A 788 11.62 7.42 -36.67
C LEU A 788 12.45 7.07 -37.91
N ASN A 789 12.84 8.11 -38.65
CA ASN A 789 13.84 8.03 -39.73
C ASN A 789 13.53 6.95 -40.79
N GLY A 790 12.24 6.79 -41.14
CA GLY A 790 11.79 5.83 -42.16
C GLY A 790 11.84 4.37 -41.70
N GLY A 791 11.54 4.11 -40.42
CA GLY A 791 11.49 2.76 -39.85
C GLY A 791 12.81 2.23 -39.31
N ALA A 792 13.83 3.10 -39.17
CA ALA A 792 15.07 2.73 -38.48
C ALA A 792 14.80 2.32 -37.02
N HIS A 793 13.85 3.00 -36.38
CA HIS A 793 13.32 2.65 -35.07
C HIS A 793 11.80 2.83 -35.06
N THR A 794 11.09 1.87 -34.46
CA THR A 794 9.65 1.95 -34.23
C THR A 794 9.36 1.59 -32.79
N TYR A 795 8.64 2.47 -32.11
CA TYR A 795 8.17 2.27 -30.74
C TYR A 795 6.65 2.16 -30.75
N ARG A 796 6.11 1.35 -29.86
CA ARG A 796 4.67 1.23 -29.65
C ARG A 796 4.40 1.54 -28.19
N THR A 797 3.41 2.38 -27.95
CA THR A 797 3.04 2.82 -26.62
C THR A 797 1.53 2.93 -26.51
N ASN A 798 0.99 2.77 -25.31
CA ASN A 798 -0.44 2.89 -25.05
C ASN A 798 -0.74 4.26 -24.45
N LEU A 799 -1.58 5.07 -25.08
CA LEU A 799 -2.01 6.35 -24.53
C LEU A 799 -3.34 6.15 -23.82
N HIS A 800 -3.33 6.25 -22.50
CA HIS A 800 -4.44 5.86 -21.63
C HIS A 800 -5.58 6.88 -21.68
N ASN A 801 -6.79 6.44 -21.35
CA ASN A 801 -7.95 7.33 -21.24
C ASN A 801 -7.63 8.55 -20.35
N THR A 802 -7.92 9.76 -20.84
CA THR A 802 -7.62 11.01 -20.14
C THR A 802 -8.77 11.53 -19.28
N ALA A 803 -9.93 10.86 -19.27
CA ALA A 803 -11.09 11.25 -18.46
C ALA A 803 -11.41 10.19 -17.39
N GLY A 804 -11.17 10.56 -16.13
CA GLY A 804 -11.66 9.84 -14.95
C GLY A 804 -13.19 9.74 -14.96
N TRP A 805 -13.72 8.52 -14.99
CA TRP A 805 -15.12 8.08 -14.85
C TRP A 805 -16.26 8.88 -15.55
N GLY A 806 -15.99 9.89 -16.37
CA GLY A 806 -16.98 10.78 -16.98
C GLY A 806 -16.88 10.88 -18.51
N PHE A 807 -17.78 10.19 -19.21
CA PHE A 807 -17.95 10.30 -20.67
C PHE A 807 -18.95 11.41 -21.04
N PRO A 808 -18.77 12.15 -22.16
CA PRO A 808 -17.58 12.27 -23.00
C PRO A 808 -16.87 13.62 -22.73
N SER A 809 -15.59 13.60 -22.39
CA SER A 809 -14.77 14.82 -22.41
C SER A 809 -13.53 14.62 -23.29
N TRP A 810 -13.70 14.77 -24.61
CA TRP A 810 -12.64 14.69 -25.62
C TRP A 810 -11.65 15.88 -25.58
N ASP A 811 -11.56 16.56 -24.44
CA ASP A 811 -10.79 17.79 -24.22
C ASP A 811 -9.99 17.79 -22.90
N ILE A 812 -10.10 16.73 -22.07
CA ILE A 812 -9.20 16.58 -20.92
C ILE A 812 -7.84 16.12 -21.45
N LYS A 813 -6.81 16.93 -21.20
CA LYS A 813 -5.46 16.70 -21.70
C LYS A 813 -4.66 15.93 -20.67
N ASP A 814 -3.82 15.04 -21.15
CA ASP A 814 -2.86 14.31 -20.34
C ASP A 814 -1.52 14.20 -21.08
N GLN A 815 -0.51 13.70 -20.37
CA GLN A 815 0.85 13.52 -20.81
C GLN A 815 1.32 12.07 -20.67
N ARG A 816 2.11 11.62 -21.63
CA ARG A 816 2.83 10.35 -21.56
C ARG A 816 4.23 10.50 -22.10
N GLU A 817 5.19 9.90 -21.43
CA GLU A 817 6.60 9.90 -21.80
C GLU A 817 7.04 8.50 -22.26
N ILE A 818 7.70 8.46 -23.41
CA ILE A 818 8.46 7.28 -23.86
C ILE A 818 9.91 7.67 -24.08
N ARG A 819 10.81 6.71 -23.94
CA ARG A 819 12.23 6.91 -24.21
C ARG A 819 12.58 6.37 -25.59
N ILE A 820 13.12 7.25 -26.43
CA ILE A 820 13.43 6.96 -27.84
C ILE A 820 14.87 7.32 -28.18
N TRP A 821 15.49 6.55 -29.05
CA TRP A 821 16.79 6.90 -29.64
C TRP A 821 16.60 7.80 -30.87
N MET A 822 17.35 8.90 -30.96
CA MET A 822 17.35 9.82 -32.09
C MET A 822 18.78 10.21 -32.48
N GLN A 823 18.99 10.57 -33.75
CA GLN A 823 20.30 10.97 -34.28
C GLN A 823 20.47 12.50 -34.25
N ALA A 824 21.72 12.96 -34.22
CA ALA A 824 22.12 14.34 -34.42
C ALA A 824 21.70 14.81 -35.81
N GLY A 825 21.41 16.11 -35.92
CA GLY A 825 20.91 16.70 -37.14
C GLY A 825 19.44 16.36 -37.36
N ASN A 826 19.07 16.07 -38.59
CA ASN A 826 17.66 15.96 -38.98
C ASN A 826 17.08 14.58 -38.67
N ASN A 827 15.88 14.57 -38.07
CA ASN A 827 15.08 13.39 -37.87
C ASN A 827 13.71 13.54 -38.54
N THR A 828 13.19 12.43 -39.06
CA THR A 828 11.78 12.31 -39.45
C THR A 828 11.01 11.49 -38.41
N LEU A 829 9.75 11.83 -38.20
CA LEU A 829 8.85 11.19 -37.25
C LEU A 829 7.51 10.92 -37.91
N ARG A 830 6.94 9.75 -37.69
CA ARG A 830 5.61 9.36 -38.14
C ARG A 830 4.83 8.76 -36.96
N LEU A 831 3.65 9.32 -36.70
CA LEU A 831 2.69 8.86 -35.70
C LEU A 831 1.50 8.20 -36.39
N TYR A 832 1.21 6.95 -36.04
CA TYR A 832 0.12 6.16 -36.65
C TYR A 832 -0.37 5.03 -35.73
N ASN A 833 -1.45 4.36 -36.13
CA ASN A 833 -1.89 3.09 -35.54
C ASN A 833 -2.47 2.21 -36.66
N ASP A 834 -1.87 1.05 -36.87
CA ASP A 834 -2.24 0.06 -37.88
C ASP A 834 -3.28 -0.96 -37.39
N GLU A 835 -3.53 -1.03 -36.09
CA GLU A 835 -4.48 -1.93 -35.45
C GLU A 835 -5.81 -1.27 -35.08
N GLY A 836 -5.95 0.04 -35.31
CA GLY A 836 -7.19 0.75 -35.07
C GLY A 836 -7.05 2.26 -35.08
N ARG A 837 -7.98 2.94 -34.39
CA ARG A 837 -7.90 4.39 -34.13
C ARG A 837 -6.89 4.68 -33.03
N ALA A 838 -6.15 5.78 -33.16
CA ALA A 838 -5.31 6.34 -32.11
C ALA A 838 -6.01 7.51 -31.39
N VAL A 839 -5.36 8.02 -30.33
CA VAL A 839 -5.83 9.18 -29.56
C VAL A 839 -5.68 10.50 -30.34
N HIS A 840 -6.24 11.59 -29.81
CA HIS A 840 -5.99 12.91 -30.34
C HIS A 840 -4.69 13.49 -29.77
N ILE A 841 -3.87 14.12 -30.61
CA ILE A 841 -2.55 14.65 -30.23
C ILE A 841 -2.53 16.18 -30.40
N TYR A 842 -2.06 16.91 -29.40
CA TYR A 842 -1.86 18.37 -29.45
C TYR A 842 -0.42 18.75 -29.85
N GLY A 843 0.53 17.90 -29.52
CA GLY A 843 1.94 18.07 -29.83
C GLY A 843 2.78 17.10 -29.02
N PHE A 844 4.10 17.30 -29.08
CA PHE A 844 5.02 16.58 -28.20
C PHE A 844 6.24 17.43 -27.89
N ALA A 845 6.88 17.15 -26.75
CA ALA A 845 8.19 17.68 -26.39
C ALA A 845 9.27 16.63 -26.59
N ILE A 846 10.45 17.06 -27.04
CA ILE A 846 11.68 16.26 -27.05
C ILE A 846 12.60 16.81 -25.96
N ILE A 847 13.00 15.94 -25.04
CA ILE A 847 13.81 16.29 -23.86
C ILE A 847 15.05 15.39 -23.87
N ALA A 848 16.24 15.98 -23.75
CA ALA A 848 17.47 15.18 -23.69
C ALA A 848 17.50 14.36 -22.40
N ASP A 849 17.66 13.04 -22.52
CA ASP A 849 17.87 12.15 -21.37
C ASP A 849 19.38 12.00 -21.16
N GLU A 850 19.93 12.83 -20.27
CA GLU A 850 21.37 12.89 -19.97
C GLU A 850 21.81 12.00 -18.83
#